data_AF-A0A9D8QT38-F1
#
_entry.id   AF-A0A9D8QT38-F1
#
_cell.length_a   1.000
_cell.length_b   1.000
_cell.length_c   1.000
_cell.angle_alpha   90.00
_cell.angle_beta   90.00
_cell.angle_gamma   90.00
#
_symmetry.space_group_name_H-M   'P 1'
#
loop_
_entity.id
_entity.type
_entity.pdbx_description
1 polymer ?
#
loop_
_entity_poly.entity_id
_entity_poly.type
_entity_poly.pdbx_seq_one_letter_code
_entity_poly.pdbx_strand_id
1 'polypeptide(L)'
;EKMMASGGYYMGNPTGIYAENDGDEIYVFVDQDVPSDATLYFAGCVENQLIYNATTGTKLTKGLNIIEGVKNALYYIVYTADTKKMTKTLSEWPEMKIHVEGGAVNGYYDVNYHASADYLKIRNASKLGRFTVRGAHSLYHLKTASYKKIFTSGSKMSKSICWFDSVAVWEKNLMGMTEEVATGKKAGYPWYLTGGAAIYPLYYHNPNFAIEGEPEDAGYANSTAYRTSYNGFDCIKNCLDATNTNMDDWCAAHECGHNNQRAINVEGCTEASNNVFSNLVCYLGGLNSSNGSTLTTVMEEFARREPFYYRDVNSRLRFYWDLYLYYHLGQKNTSFYPELFKALRNDPLVLYNSSNNNNGGLKFVRKVCEVAQEDLTDFFDIWGFFEPIKSGSKIEDYGTHSIAVTRANINTTKAKLAQYPVKNREILFVEDRVDYVLSTGFLQAAGKKRNGSDRVGQCGDLGQFTSYLEGGCEPSDYVYYQSDSLYAMEGSGGLGFFMLDDENNIMYAANAKNICIPTSIGSGFTIYSYDADGSLHEVTKAGSGTEYVVLTTAGTLKTKLQNNQVIKLIVSGPIGTTDFNYMKQLINKENLQSIDLEQTRINVFPASTFQNVKKLTVMKLPLSLTSIGAQAFSSSGIKFIEIPDNVTSVGGDAFAYCSSLTGVIIGKNVKTMDQGV
;
A
#
# COMPACT_ATOMS: atom_id res chain seq x y z
N GLU A 1 -14.21 20.75 -7.75
CA GLU A 1 -13.22 21.80 -8.12
C GLU A 1 -12.33 22.23 -6.96
N LYS A 2 -12.82 22.96 -5.94
CA LYS A 2 -11.98 23.43 -4.81
C LYS A 2 -11.28 22.32 -4.04
N MET A 3 -11.96 21.19 -3.86
CA MET A 3 -11.41 20.00 -3.22
C MET A 3 -10.38 19.28 -4.08
N MET A 4 -10.25 19.67 -5.36
CA MET A 4 -9.51 18.93 -6.38
C MET A 4 -9.87 17.43 -6.37
N ALA A 5 -11.15 17.15 -6.17
CA ALA A 5 -11.75 15.83 -6.16
C ALA A 5 -12.90 15.78 -7.17
N SER A 6 -13.20 14.59 -7.67
CA SER A 6 -14.39 14.34 -8.47
C SER A 6 -15.65 14.42 -7.57
N GLY A 7 -16.75 14.91 -8.12
CA GLY A 7 -17.92 15.28 -7.33
C GLY A 7 -18.87 14.11 -7.14
N GLY A 8 -18.85 13.43 -5.99
CA GLY A 8 -19.79 12.35 -5.69
C GLY A 8 -21.27 12.68 -6.02
N TYR A 9 -22.03 11.67 -6.41
CA TYR A 9 -23.45 11.75 -6.75
C TYR A 9 -24.20 12.55 -5.67
N TYR A 10 -24.92 13.61 -6.07
CA TYR A 10 -25.74 14.42 -5.16
C TYR A 10 -26.97 13.66 -4.60
N MET A 11 -27.07 12.35 -4.83
CA MET A 11 -28.18 11.48 -4.48
C MET A 11 -28.02 10.86 -3.09
N GLY A 12 -27.77 11.70 -2.10
CA GLY A 12 -27.59 11.25 -0.71
C GLY A 12 -28.89 10.92 0.02
N ASN A 13 -30.05 11.37 -0.48
CA ASN A 13 -31.34 11.24 0.23
C ASN A 13 -32.35 10.40 -0.58
N PRO A 14 -32.35 9.06 -0.45
CA PRO A 14 -33.33 8.22 -1.10
C PRO A 14 -34.74 8.47 -0.55
N THR A 15 -35.75 8.45 -1.43
CA THR A 15 -37.16 8.54 -1.02
C THR A 15 -37.77 7.15 -0.79
N GLY A 16 -37.25 6.13 -1.48
CA GLY A 16 -37.89 4.81 -1.56
C GLY A 16 -39.13 4.76 -2.44
N ILE A 17 -39.42 5.82 -3.21
CA ILE A 17 -40.54 5.88 -4.16
C ILE A 17 -40.03 5.64 -5.58
N TYR A 18 -40.78 4.87 -6.37
CA TYR A 18 -40.53 4.66 -7.80
C TYR A 18 -41.80 4.83 -8.63
N ALA A 19 -41.66 5.12 -9.92
CA ALA A 19 -42.78 5.11 -10.86
C ALA A 19 -42.91 3.74 -11.54
N GLU A 20 -44.14 3.21 -11.62
CA GLU A 20 -44.43 1.92 -12.24
C GLU A 20 -44.51 2.04 -13.77
N ASN A 21 -45.00 3.18 -14.25
CA ASN A 21 -45.16 3.50 -15.67
C ASN A 21 -44.65 4.90 -16.00
N ASP A 22 -44.39 5.13 -17.28
CA ASP A 22 -44.17 6.48 -17.80
C ASP A 22 -45.48 7.26 -17.72
N GLY A 23 -45.41 8.50 -17.25
CA GLY A 23 -46.58 9.37 -17.10
C GLY A 23 -47.32 9.25 -15.76
N ASP A 24 -46.89 8.37 -14.84
CA ASP A 24 -47.48 8.29 -13.50
C ASP A 24 -47.40 9.66 -12.80
N GLU A 25 -48.50 10.21 -12.29
CA GLU A 25 -48.45 11.49 -11.56
C GLU A 25 -47.93 11.28 -10.13
N ILE A 26 -46.81 11.95 -9.82
CA ILE A 26 -46.22 11.99 -8.47
C ILE A 26 -46.40 13.41 -7.92
N TYR A 27 -47.09 13.53 -6.79
CA TYR A 27 -47.35 14.78 -6.11
C TYR A 27 -46.37 14.96 -4.95
N VAL A 28 -45.53 15.99 -5.03
CA VAL A 28 -44.50 16.29 -4.03
C VAL A 28 -44.83 17.59 -3.32
N PHE A 29 -45.15 17.49 -2.03
CA PHE A 29 -45.48 18.61 -1.17
C PHE A 29 -44.26 19.02 -0.34
N VAL A 30 -43.83 20.28 -0.51
CA VAL A 30 -42.72 20.87 0.27
C VAL A 30 -43.29 21.86 1.29
N ASP A 31 -42.94 21.71 2.56
CA ASP A 31 -43.55 22.46 3.66
C ASP A 31 -43.16 23.94 3.72
N GLN A 32 -41.94 24.27 3.29
CA GLN A 32 -41.36 25.60 3.44
C GLN A 32 -40.61 26.08 2.20
N ASP A 33 -40.24 27.36 2.21
CA ASP A 33 -39.49 27.99 1.13
C ASP A 33 -38.06 27.46 1.08
N VAL A 34 -37.59 27.10 -0.13
CA VAL A 34 -36.20 26.68 -0.34
C VAL A 34 -35.29 27.89 -0.12
N PRO A 35 -34.23 27.80 0.71
CA PRO A 35 -33.33 28.92 0.93
C PRO A 35 -32.74 29.47 -0.37
N SER A 36 -32.56 30.79 -0.46
CA SER A 36 -32.07 31.47 -1.67
C SER A 36 -30.66 31.05 -2.11
N ASP A 37 -29.88 30.49 -1.18
CA ASP A 37 -28.55 29.94 -1.37
C ASP A 37 -28.55 28.40 -1.45
N ALA A 38 -29.69 27.76 -1.75
CA ALA A 38 -29.77 26.33 -2.05
C ALA A 38 -30.69 26.01 -3.23
N THR A 39 -30.62 24.76 -3.66
CA THR A 39 -31.54 24.16 -4.63
C THR A 39 -32.08 22.84 -4.10
N LEU A 40 -33.32 22.55 -4.46
CA LEU A 40 -34.03 21.33 -4.08
C LEU A 40 -34.61 20.70 -5.34
N TYR A 41 -34.29 19.42 -5.56
CA TYR A 41 -34.73 18.68 -6.73
C TYR A 41 -35.26 17.30 -6.35
N PHE A 42 -36.22 16.81 -7.13
CA PHE A 42 -36.69 15.43 -7.12
C PHE A 42 -36.12 14.72 -8.36
N ALA A 43 -35.16 13.82 -8.15
CA ALA A 43 -34.36 13.23 -9.23
C ALA A 43 -34.55 11.71 -9.30
N GLY A 44 -34.77 11.18 -10.51
CA GLY A 44 -34.98 9.75 -10.76
C GLY A 44 -33.71 9.05 -11.25
N CYS A 45 -33.48 7.84 -10.75
CA CYS A 45 -32.45 6.92 -11.26
C CYS A 45 -33.11 5.69 -11.86
N VAL A 46 -32.88 5.43 -13.14
CA VAL A 46 -33.29 4.17 -13.80
C VAL A 46 -32.05 3.34 -14.01
N GLU A 47 -32.14 2.09 -13.59
CA GLU A 47 -31.01 1.19 -13.58
C GLU A 47 -29.82 1.81 -12.84
N ASN A 48 -28.71 2.06 -13.51
CA ASN A 48 -27.58 2.78 -12.93
C ASN A 48 -27.47 4.22 -13.43
N GLN A 49 -28.32 4.64 -14.36
CA GLN A 49 -28.30 5.95 -14.99
C GLN A 49 -29.25 6.91 -14.28
N LEU A 50 -28.72 8.09 -13.96
CA LEU A 50 -29.57 9.22 -13.63
C LEU A 50 -30.37 9.63 -14.86
N ILE A 51 -31.70 9.55 -14.78
CA ILE A 51 -32.53 10.06 -15.86
C ILE A 51 -32.69 11.57 -15.70
N TYR A 52 -32.33 12.26 -16.79
CA TYR A 52 -32.48 13.69 -16.97
C TYR A 52 -33.44 13.89 -18.14
N ASN A 53 -34.66 14.35 -17.88
CA ASN A 53 -35.40 15.10 -18.89
C ASN A 53 -35.58 16.56 -18.41
N ALA A 54 -35.36 17.53 -19.32
CA ALA A 54 -35.14 18.96 -19.04
C ALA A 54 -34.26 19.28 -17.81
N THR A 55 -33.24 18.42 -17.62
CA THR A 55 -31.95 18.60 -16.93
C THR A 55 -31.91 18.63 -15.39
N THR A 56 -31.72 17.46 -14.75
CA THR A 56 -31.26 17.13 -13.37
C THR A 56 -32.29 16.65 -12.35
N GLY A 57 -33.59 16.83 -12.63
CA GLY A 57 -34.69 16.55 -11.71
C GLY A 57 -35.70 17.70 -11.76
N THR A 58 -36.90 17.49 -11.24
CA THR A 58 -37.86 18.60 -11.13
C THR A 58 -37.44 19.49 -9.96
N LYS A 59 -37.10 20.75 -10.26
CA LYS A 59 -36.82 21.74 -9.22
C LYS A 59 -38.07 21.93 -8.37
N LEU A 60 -37.94 21.68 -7.08
CA LEU A 60 -39.05 21.79 -6.14
C LEU A 60 -39.16 23.22 -5.60
N THR A 61 -40.40 23.64 -5.37
CA THR A 61 -40.76 24.87 -4.67
C THR A 61 -41.73 24.55 -3.53
N LYS A 62 -41.93 25.51 -2.62
CA LYS A 62 -42.90 25.36 -1.53
C LYS A 62 -44.30 25.03 -2.07
N GLY A 63 -45.01 24.16 -1.37
CA GLY A 63 -46.34 23.72 -1.73
C GLY A 63 -46.31 22.51 -2.67
N LEU A 64 -47.33 22.40 -3.51
CA LEU A 64 -47.53 21.26 -4.41
C LEU A 64 -46.64 21.39 -5.66
N ASN A 65 -45.89 20.33 -5.94
CA ASN A 65 -45.17 20.12 -7.18
C ASN A 65 -45.70 18.84 -7.83
N ILE A 66 -46.01 18.88 -9.13
CA ILE A 66 -46.51 17.72 -9.88
C ILE A 66 -45.38 17.25 -10.79
N ILE A 67 -45.05 15.97 -10.71
CA ILE A 67 -43.94 15.36 -11.43
C ILE A 67 -44.48 14.23 -12.28
N GLU A 68 -44.11 14.24 -13.55
CA GLU A 68 -44.38 13.14 -14.47
C GLU A 68 -43.39 12.00 -14.21
N GLY A 69 -43.94 10.84 -13.86
CA GLY A 69 -43.21 9.62 -13.54
C GLY A 69 -42.45 9.07 -14.75
N VAL A 70 -41.25 8.57 -14.53
CA VAL A 70 -40.48 7.83 -15.52
C VAL A 70 -40.39 6.39 -15.07
N LYS A 71 -40.83 5.47 -15.92
CA LYS A 71 -40.92 4.05 -15.61
C LYS A 71 -39.63 3.53 -15.00
N ASN A 72 -39.76 2.78 -13.91
CA ASN A 72 -38.67 2.17 -13.14
C ASN A 72 -37.70 3.16 -12.49
N ALA A 73 -37.95 4.47 -12.52
CA ALA A 73 -37.09 5.44 -11.86
C ALA A 73 -37.28 5.38 -10.35
N LEU A 74 -36.21 5.10 -9.61
CA LEU A 74 -36.17 5.26 -8.15
C LEU A 74 -35.79 6.70 -7.81
N TYR A 75 -36.61 7.38 -7.03
CA TYR A 75 -36.47 8.82 -6.80
C TYR A 75 -35.71 9.19 -5.52
N TYR A 76 -35.01 10.31 -5.60
CA TYR A 76 -34.16 10.86 -4.54
C TYR A 76 -34.40 12.37 -4.40
N ILE A 77 -34.17 12.88 -3.19
CA ILE A 77 -34.13 14.31 -2.90
C ILE A 77 -32.69 14.81 -3.05
N VAL A 78 -32.48 15.71 -3.98
CA VAL A 78 -31.20 16.40 -4.17
C VAL A 78 -31.34 17.80 -3.57
N TYR A 79 -30.97 17.92 -2.29
CA TYR A 79 -30.95 19.19 -1.57
C TYR A 79 -29.50 19.67 -1.43
N THR A 80 -29.14 20.69 -2.22
CA THR A 80 -27.75 21.13 -2.34
C THR A 80 -27.62 22.62 -2.08
N ALA A 81 -26.61 22.99 -1.31
CA ALA A 81 -26.28 24.38 -1.07
C ALA A 81 -25.44 24.96 -2.23
N ASP A 82 -25.73 26.20 -2.62
CA ASP A 82 -24.90 27.00 -3.52
C ASP A 82 -23.66 27.48 -2.76
N THR A 83 -22.61 26.67 -2.84
CA THR A 83 -21.31 26.91 -2.19
C THR A 83 -20.65 28.27 -2.52
N LYS A 84 -21.11 28.99 -3.55
CA LYS A 84 -20.64 30.34 -3.88
C LYS A 84 -21.37 31.44 -3.11
N LYS A 85 -22.56 31.15 -2.57
CA LYS A 85 -23.44 32.11 -1.89
C LYS A 85 -23.67 31.81 -0.41
N MET A 86 -23.19 30.67 0.09
CA MET A 86 -23.45 30.27 1.47
C MET A 86 -22.92 31.29 2.48
N THR A 87 -23.76 31.60 3.46
CA THR A 87 -23.43 32.42 4.63
C THR A 87 -23.58 31.65 5.95
N LYS A 88 -24.03 30.39 5.88
CA LYS A 88 -24.42 29.53 7.00
C LYS A 88 -23.53 28.28 7.12
N THR A 89 -23.33 27.80 8.33
CA THR A 89 -22.77 26.49 8.64
C THR A 89 -23.80 25.38 8.40
N LEU A 90 -23.35 24.13 8.21
CA LEU A 90 -24.25 23.00 7.90
C LEU A 90 -25.38 22.82 8.93
N SER A 91 -25.10 23.02 10.22
CA SER A 91 -26.09 22.93 11.30
C SER A 91 -27.15 24.04 11.29
N GLU A 92 -26.90 25.13 10.56
CA GLU A 92 -27.84 26.26 10.41
C GLU A 92 -28.75 26.10 9.18
N TRP A 93 -28.56 25.04 8.39
CA TRP A 93 -29.41 24.74 7.25
C TRP A 93 -30.73 24.12 7.71
N PRO A 94 -31.88 24.59 7.19
CA PRO A 94 -33.17 24.08 7.63
C PRO A 94 -33.42 22.67 7.09
N GLU A 95 -33.95 21.80 7.93
CA GLU A 95 -34.52 20.53 7.47
C GLU A 95 -35.77 20.82 6.64
N MET A 96 -35.86 20.23 5.45
CA MET A 96 -37.00 20.34 4.55
C MET A 96 -37.94 19.16 4.78
N LYS A 97 -39.21 19.38 5.13
CA LYS A 97 -40.18 18.28 5.20
C LYS A 97 -40.86 18.12 3.86
N ILE A 98 -40.81 16.91 3.34
CA ILE A 98 -41.33 16.56 2.03
C ILE A 98 -42.28 15.39 2.19
N HIS A 99 -43.51 15.57 1.69
CA HIS A 99 -44.51 14.51 1.60
C HIS A 99 -44.72 14.14 0.13
N VAL A 100 -44.74 12.85 -0.18
CA VAL A 100 -44.87 12.34 -1.55
C VAL A 100 -46.13 11.48 -1.62
N GLU A 101 -47.04 11.83 -2.51
CA GLU A 101 -48.24 11.06 -2.87
C GLU A 101 -48.11 10.61 -4.33
N GLY A 102 -48.67 9.44 -4.66
CA GLY A 102 -48.50 8.84 -5.99
C GLY A 102 -47.19 8.07 -6.16
N GLY A 103 -47.05 7.40 -7.30
CA GLY A 103 -46.02 6.37 -7.51
C GLY A 103 -46.23 5.14 -6.61
N ALA A 104 -45.19 4.31 -6.50
CA ALA A 104 -45.19 3.09 -5.69
C ALA A 104 -44.03 3.08 -4.69
N VAL A 105 -44.28 2.47 -3.53
CA VAL A 105 -43.27 2.31 -2.48
C VAL A 105 -42.38 1.11 -2.79
N ASN A 106 -41.09 1.39 -3.03
CA ASN A 106 -40.01 0.39 -3.05
C ASN A 106 -39.33 0.24 -1.68
N GLY A 107 -39.26 1.34 -0.92
CA GLY A 107 -38.47 1.45 0.30
C GLY A 107 -36.96 1.59 0.05
N TYR A 108 -36.24 1.89 1.12
CA TYR A 108 -34.78 1.89 1.21
C TYR A 108 -34.37 1.52 2.63
N TYR A 109 -33.15 1.01 2.82
CA TYR A 109 -32.61 0.74 4.15
C TYR A 109 -31.54 1.79 4.48
N ASP A 110 -31.52 2.25 5.72
CA ASP A 110 -30.60 3.28 6.21
C ASP A 110 -30.15 2.89 7.61
N VAL A 111 -28.84 2.75 7.78
CA VAL A 111 -28.24 2.25 9.03
C VAL A 111 -28.44 3.19 10.21
N ASN A 112 -28.73 4.46 9.97
CA ASN A 112 -28.93 5.45 11.03
C ASN A 112 -30.37 5.46 11.56
N TYR A 113 -31.33 4.96 10.78
CA TYR A 113 -32.76 5.03 11.10
C TYR A 113 -33.43 3.67 11.28
N HIS A 114 -32.88 2.62 10.68
CA HIS A 114 -33.44 1.28 10.72
C HIS A 114 -32.56 0.34 11.55
N ALA A 115 -33.18 -0.57 12.30
CA ALA A 115 -32.43 -1.62 12.96
C ALA A 115 -31.97 -2.67 11.93
N SER A 116 -30.86 -3.36 12.20
CA SER A 116 -30.39 -4.43 11.30
C SER A 116 -31.45 -5.53 11.07
N ALA A 117 -32.38 -5.75 12.00
CA ALA A 117 -33.47 -6.69 11.82
C ALA A 117 -34.49 -6.26 10.74
N ASP A 118 -34.62 -4.95 10.49
CA ASP A 118 -35.59 -4.40 9.53
C ASP A 118 -35.15 -4.60 8.08
N TYR A 119 -33.85 -4.75 7.83
CA TYR A 119 -33.28 -4.85 6.49
C TYR A 119 -33.98 -5.89 5.61
N LEU A 120 -34.16 -7.11 6.11
CA LEU A 120 -34.77 -8.19 5.33
C LEU A 120 -36.25 -7.90 5.05
N LYS A 121 -36.97 -7.32 6.01
CA LYS A 121 -38.37 -6.92 5.85
C LYS A 121 -38.50 -5.87 4.74
N ILE A 122 -37.70 -4.82 4.78
CA ILE A 122 -37.73 -3.72 3.81
C ILE A 122 -37.30 -4.21 2.42
N ARG A 123 -36.15 -4.90 2.31
CA ARG A 123 -35.65 -5.44 1.04
C ARG A 123 -36.61 -6.45 0.42
N ASN A 124 -37.26 -7.31 1.21
CA ASN A 124 -38.21 -8.28 0.66
C ASN A 124 -39.52 -7.64 0.22
N ALA A 125 -39.88 -6.48 0.77
CA ALA A 125 -41.03 -5.68 0.33
C ALA A 125 -40.76 -4.84 -0.93
N SER A 126 -39.48 -4.63 -1.29
CA SER A 126 -39.10 -3.88 -2.49
C SER A 126 -39.63 -4.56 -3.75
N LYS A 127 -40.21 -3.76 -4.65
CA LYS A 127 -40.86 -4.23 -5.89
C LYS A 127 -40.00 -4.00 -7.13
N LEU A 128 -39.13 -3.00 -7.08
CA LEU A 128 -38.22 -2.66 -8.16
C LEU A 128 -37.05 -3.67 -8.21
N GLY A 129 -36.52 -3.90 -9.42
CA GLY A 129 -35.31 -4.69 -9.64
C GLY A 129 -34.04 -4.10 -9.00
N ARG A 130 -34.15 -2.93 -8.37
CA ARG A 130 -33.07 -2.22 -7.68
C ARG A 130 -33.50 -1.75 -6.29
N PHE A 131 -32.53 -1.67 -5.39
CA PHE A 131 -32.73 -1.31 -3.99
C PHE A 131 -31.60 -0.43 -3.48
N THR A 132 -31.91 0.49 -2.57
CA THR A 132 -30.94 1.43 -2.02
C THR A 132 -30.68 1.12 -0.55
N VAL A 133 -29.39 1.04 -0.22
CA VAL A 133 -28.89 0.97 1.16
C VAL A 133 -28.03 2.20 1.40
N ARG A 134 -28.30 2.93 2.48
CA ARG A 134 -27.56 4.13 2.89
C ARG A 134 -26.78 3.88 4.18
N GLY A 135 -25.48 4.15 4.11
CA GLY A 135 -24.55 4.24 5.23
C GLY A 135 -24.46 5.66 5.78
N ALA A 136 -23.52 5.90 6.68
CA ALA A 136 -23.21 7.24 7.19
C ALA A 136 -22.45 8.10 6.16
N HIS A 137 -21.59 7.47 5.34
CA HIS A 137 -20.71 8.12 4.36
C HIS A 137 -20.72 7.45 2.99
N SER A 138 -21.65 6.50 2.78
CA SER A 138 -21.73 5.69 1.57
C SER A 138 -23.16 5.33 1.21
N LEU A 139 -23.37 4.95 -0.04
CA LEU A 139 -24.65 4.50 -0.56
C LEU A 139 -24.44 3.39 -1.57
N TYR A 140 -25.18 2.29 -1.41
CA TYR A 140 -25.23 1.18 -2.36
C TYR A 140 -26.53 1.23 -3.14
N HIS A 141 -26.42 1.33 -4.47
CA HIS A 141 -27.55 1.26 -5.40
C HIS A 141 -27.35 0.08 -6.36
N LEU A 142 -27.79 -1.10 -5.94
CA LEU A 142 -27.49 -2.38 -6.59
C LEU A 142 -28.77 -3.09 -7.05
N LYS A 143 -28.62 -4.14 -7.85
CA LYS A 143 -29.75 -4.99 -8.24
C LYS A 143 -30.27 -5.73 -7.01
N THR A 144 -31.59 -5.76 -6.84
CA THR A 144 -32.25 -6.45 -5.72
C THR A 144 -31.87 -7.94 -5.66
N ALA A 145 -31.59 -8.55 -6.82
CA ALA A 145 -31.09 -9.91 -6.92
C ALA A 145 -29.70 -10.10 -6.29
N SER A 146 -28.78 -9.16 -6.47
CA SER A 146 -27.45 -9.17 -5.87
C SER A 146 -27.54 -9.04 -4.36
N TYR A 147 -28.41 -8.15 -3.85
CA TYR A 147 -28.68 -8.06 -2.41
C TYR A 147 -29.18 -9.37 -1.81
N LYS A 148 -30.12 -10.05 -2.46
CA LYS A 148 -30.69 -11.32 -1.98
C LYS A 148 -29.64 -12.43 -1.87
N LYS A 149 -28.65 -12.44 -2.76
CA LYS A 149 -27.60 -13.46 -2.82
C LYS A 149 -26.42 -13.17 -1.89
N ILE A 150 -25.99 -11.91 -1.80
CA ILE A 150 -24.77 -11.52 -1.08
C ILE A 150 -25.10 -11.18 0.37
N PHE A 151 -26.02 -10.23 0.58
CA PHE A 151 -26.34 -9.67 1.89
C PHE A 151 -27.56 -10.39 2.48
N THR A 152 -27.36 -11.64 2.89
CA THR A 152 -28.43 -12.56 3.33
C THR A 152 -29.03 -12.24 4.70
N SER A 153 -28.39 -11.37 5.50
CA SER A 153 -28.88 -10.86 6.77
C SER A 153 -28.62 -9.36 6.89
N GLY A 154 -29.38 -8.67 7.74
CA GLY A 154 -29.12 -7.25 7.99
C GLY A 154 -27.85 -6.98 8.79
N SER A 155 -27.38 -7.94 9.60
CA SER A 155 -26.06 -7.82 10.26
C SER A 155 -24.93 -7.85 9.23
N LYS A 156 -25.02 -8.75 8.24
CA LYS A 156 -24.08 -8.81 7.12
C LYS A 156 -24.13 -7.53 6.29
N MET A 157 -25.32 -7.04 5.95
CA MET A 157 -25.46 -5.77 5.23
C MET A 157 -24.85 -4.60 6.00
N SER A 158 -25.20 -4.46 7.29
CA SER A 158 -24.73 -3.36 8.15
C SER A 158 -23.21 -3.38 8.27
N LYS A 159 -22.60 -4.56 8.52
CA LYS A 159 -21.15 -4.70 8.59
C LYS A 159 -20.46 -4.26 7.29
N SER A 160 -21.02 -4.63 6.14
CA SER A 160 -20.44 -4.29 4.83
C SER A 160 -20.56 -2.82 4.47
N ILE A 161 -21.71 -2.18 4.68
CA ILE A 161 -21.86 -0.74 4.41
C ILE A 161 -21.06 0.11 5.41
N CYS A 162 -21.00 -0.27 6.69
CA CYS A 162 -20.18 0.42 7.69
C CYS A 162 -18.67 0.30 7.38
N TRP A 163 -18.22 -0.84 6.83
CA TRP A 163 -16.83 -0.95 6.37
C TRP A 163 -16.54 -0.01 5.21
N PHE A 164 -17.46 0.11 4.24
CA PHE A 164 -17.28 1.03 3.11
C PHE A 164 -17.40 2.51 3.53
N ASP A 165 -18.20 2.81 4.56
CA ASP A 165 -18.16 4.11 5.24
C ASP A 165 -16.77 4.41 5.79
N SER A 166 -16.10 3.43 6.40
CA SER A 166 -14.71 3.60 6.87
C SER A 166 -13.75 3.89 5.73
N VAL A 167 -13.88 3.22 4.57
CA VAL A 167 -13.09 3.52 3.37
C VAL A 167 -13.24 4.99 2.98
N ALA A 168 -14.49 5.47 2.86
CA ALA A 168 -14.76 6.87 2.55
C ALA A 168 -14.12 7.84 3.56
N VAL A 169 -14.17 7.51 4.86
CA VAL A 169 -13.58 8.33 5.92
C VAL A 169 -12.06 8.31 5.87
N TRP A 170 -11.43 7.14 5.70
CA TRP A 170 -9.97 7.01 5.67
C TRP A 170 -9.36 7.80 4.50
N GLU A 171 -9.95 7.72 3.31
CA GLU A 171 -9.48 8.49 2.16
C GLU A 171 -9.63 10.01 2.39
N LYS A 172 -10.80 10.45 2.88
CA LYS A 172 -11.04 11.87 3.21
C LYS A 172 -10.10 12.37 4.31
N ASN A 173 -9.75 11.53 5.28
CA ASN A 173 -8.79 11.86 6.34
C ASN A 173 -7.38 12.09 5.77
N LEU A 174 -6.92 11.22 4.86
CA LEU A 174 -5.62 11.38 4.21
C LEU A 174 -5.53 12.71 3.44
N MET A 175 -6.65 13.18 2.90
CA MET A 175 -6.76 14.47 2.20
C MET A 175 -6.85 15.69 3.14
N GLY A 176 -6.86 15.48 4.46
CA GLY A 176 -6.95 16.50 5.49
C GLY A 176 -8.35 17.08 5.71
N MET A 177 -9.41 16.34 5.38
CA MET A 177 -10.77 16.88 5.42
C MET A 177 -11.46 16.83 6.79
N THR A 178 -11.06 15.95 7.72
CA THR A 178 -11.73 15.81 9.04
C THR A 178 -11.41 16.93 10.03
N GLU A 179 -10.16 17.42 10.05
CA GLU A 179 -9.75 18.55 10.89
C GLU A 179 -10.48 19.86 10.50
N GLU A 180 -10.77 20.01 9.21
CA GLU A 180 -11.51 21.16 8.66
C GLU A 180 -13.01 21.11 8.99
N VAL A 181 -13.57 19.93 9.28
CA VAL A 181 -14.96 19.74 9.76
C VAL A 181 -15.07 19.89 11.28
N ALA A 182 -14.10 19.40 12.05
CA ALA A 182 -14.12 19.44 13.51
C ALA A 182 -13.94 20.86 14.10
N THR A 183 -13.32 21.80 13.37
CA THR A 183 -12.98 23.13 13.90
C THR A 183 -14.08 24.19 13.82
N GLY A 184 -15.23 23.91 13.20
CA GLY A 184 -16.43 24.77 13.28
C GLY A 184 -16.22 26.27 12.97
N LYS A 185 -15.23 26.62 12.13
CA LYS A 185 -14.84 28.03 11.95
C LYS A 185 -15.91 28.83 11.17
N LYS A 186 -16.41 29.88 11.82
CA LYS A 186 -17.32 30.88 11.26
C LYS A 186 -16.72 31.58 10.03
N ALA A 187 -17.59 31.92 9.07
CA ALA A 187 -17.26 32.81 7.97
C ALA A 187 -17.05 34.24 8.50
N GLY A 188 -15.80 34.70 8.48
CA GLY A 188 -15.46 36.12 8.53
C GLY A 188 -14.73 36.48 7.25
N TYR A 189 -15.43 37.04 6.26
CA TYR A 189 -14.82 37.71 5.11
C TYR A 189 -14.16 39.04 5.55
N PRO A 190 -13.22 39.64 4.79
CA PRO A 190 -12.73 39.30 3.46
C PRO A 190 -11.21 39.03 3.41
N TRP A 191 -10.68 38.34 2.39
CA TRP A 191 -9.99 39.05 1.30
C TRP A 191 -9.86 38.16 0.03
N TYR A 192 -10.66 38.47 -1.00
CA TYR A 192 -10.50 38.19 -2.44
C TYR A 192 -9.64 36.95 -2.86
N LEU A 193 -10.12 35.80 -3.34
CA LEU A 193 -11.34 35.39 -4.02
C LEU A 193 -11.56 33.87 -3.82
N THR A 194 -12.71 33.51 -3.23
CA THR A 194 -13.39 32.19 -3.23
C THR A 194 -13.17 31.15 -2.11
N GLY A 195 -13.47 31.55 -0.85
CA GLY A 195 -14.26 30.79 0.14
C GLY A 195 -14.00 29.28 0.32
N GLY A 196 -13.04 28.91 1.18
CA GLY A 196 -12.71 27.53 1.52
C GLY A 196 -13.50 26.92 2.70
N ALA A 197 -13.76 27.67 3.78
CA ALA A 197 -14.11 27.04 5.06
C ALA A 197 -15.46 26.28 5.12
N ALA A 198 -16.47 26.64 4.31
CA ALA A 198 -17.81 26.05 4.40
C ALA A 198 -18.05 24.87 3.42
N ILE A 199 -17.09 24.59 2.52
CA ILE A 199 -17.24 23.58 1.46
C ILE A 199 -16.72 22.20 1.90
N TYR A 200 -15.77 22.19 2.83
CA TYR A 200 -15.18 20.97 3.37
C TYR A 200 -16.20 20.08 4.10
N PRO A 201 -17.10 20.59 4.96
CA PRO A 201 -18.17 19.78 5.55
C PRO A 201 -19.11 19.19 4.50
N LEU A 202 -19.51 19.96 3.49
CA LEU A 202 -20.45 19.48 2.46
C LEU A 202 -19.89 18.31 1.64
N TYR A 203 -18.61 18.39 1.23
CA TYR A 203 -17.98 17.27 0.53
C TYR A 203 -17.74 16.06 1.45
N TYR A 204 -17.38 16.30 2.71
CA TYR A 204 -17.21 15.24 3.70
C TYR A 204 -18.51 14.42 3.89
N HIS A 205 -19.66 15.10 3.91
CA HIS A 205 -20.98 14.47 4.05
C HIS A 205 -21.56 13.88 2.75
N ASN A 206 -20.95 14.15 1.59
CA ASN A 206 -21.36 13.46 0.35
C ASN A 206 -20.96 11.98 0.41
N PRO A 207 -21.90 11.06 0.13
CA PRO A 207 -21.61 9.65 0.24
C PRO A 207 -20.78 9.14 -0.95
N ASN A 208 -19.93 8.15 -0.71
CA ASN A 208 -19.38 7.31 -1.77
C ASN A 208 -20.53 6.48 -2.37
N PHE A 209 -20.82 6.69 -3.65
CA PHE A 209 -21.97 6.10 -4.32
C PHE A 209 -21.55 4.89 -5.16
N ALA A 210 -21.78 3.69 -4.62
CA ALA A 210 -21.48 2.42 -5.27
C ALA A 210 -22.71 1.91 -6.04
N ILE A 211 -22.51 1.61 -7.32
CA ILE A 211 -23.55 1.02 -8.18
C ILE A 211 -23.17 -0.38 -8.65
N GLU A 212 -24.19 -1.14 -9.03
CA GLU A 212 -24.00 -2.30 -9.90
C GLU A 212 -24.00 -1.85 -11.36
N GLY A 213 -22.88 -2.09 -12.04
CA GLY A 213 -22.70 -1.80 -13.46
C GLY A 213 -23.66 -2.59 -14.36
N GLU A 214 -23.88 -2.03 -15.54
CA GLU A 214 -24.64 -2.66 -16.63
C GLU A 214 -23.68 -3.27 -17.67
N PRO A 215 -24.16 -4.17 -18.57
CA PRO A 215 -23.29 -4.90 -19.50
C PRO A 215 -22.40 -4.03 -20.39
N GLU A 216 -22.80 -2.79 -20.64
CA GLU A 216 -22.04 -1.79 -21.40
C GLU A 216 -20.94 -1.09 -20.58
N ASP A 217 -20.96 -1.18 -19.24
CA ASP A 217 -19.89 -0.64 -18.40
C ASP A 217 -18.64 -1.52 -18.57
N ALA A 218 -17.56 -0.91 -19.06
CA ALA A 218 -16.30 -1.60 -19.28
C ALA A 218 -15.56 -1.88 -17.96
N GLY A 219 -14.78 -2.97 -17.95
CA GLY A 219 -13.87 -3.31 -16.85
C GLY A 219 -14.53 -4.08 -15.70
N TYR A 220 -13.72 -4.49 -14.72
CA TYR A 220 -14.18 -5.17 -13.50
C TYR A 220 -14.88 -4.20 -12.55
N ALA A 221 -14.27 -3.03 -12.36
CA ALA A 221 -14.84 -1.87 -11.71
C ALA A 221 -14.38 -0.61 -12.47
N ASN A 222 -15.04 0.51 -12.25
CA ASN A 222 -14.60 1.81 -12.74
C ASN A 222 -15.13 2.94 -11.85
N SER A 223 -14.44 4.06 -11.85
CA SER A 223 -14.93 5.29 -11.23
C SER A 223 -15.09 6.42 -12.24
N THR A 224 -16.12 7.21 -12.02
CA THR A 224 -16.44 8.39 -12.82
C THR A 224 -16.59 9.60 -11.91
N ALA A 225 -16.84 10.76 -12.50
CA ALA A 225 -16.95 12.01 -11.74
C ALA A 225 -18.01 12.00 -10.64
N TYR A 226 -18.95 11.04 -10.65
CA TYR A 226 -20.10 11.02 -9.76
C TYR A 226 -20.26 9.70 -8.99
N ARG A 227 -19.90 8.57 -9.59
CA ARG A 227 -20.22 7.23 -9.05
C ARG A 227 -19.04 6.30 -9.23
N THR A 228 -19.00 5.28 -8.39
CA THR A 228 -18.11 4.13 -8.54
C THR A 228 -18.96 2.91 -8.91
N SER A 229 -18.60 2.28 -10.02
CA SER A 229 -19.28 1.10 -10.56
C SER A 229 -18.51 -0.17 -10.27
N TYR A 230 -19.22 -1.16 -9.74
CA TYR A 230 -18.72 -2.52 -9.55
C TYR A 230 -19.50 -3.45 -10.48
N ASN A 231 -18.82 -3.97 -11.49
CA ASN A 231 -19.49 -4.52 -12.67
C ASN A 231 -19.70 -6.03 -12.50
N GLY A 232 -20.96 -6.40 -12.29
CA GLY A 232 -21.39 -7.79 -12.17
C GLY A 232 -21.28 -8.37 -10.75
N PHE A 233 -21.87 -9.57 -10.61
CA PHE A 233 -22.08 -10.21 -9.32
C PHE A 233 -20.79 -10.47 -8.54
N ASP A 234 -19.76 -11.02 -9.19
CA ASP A 234 -18.51 -11.36 -8.53
C ASP A 234 -17.73 -10.12 -8.09
N CYS A 235 -17.79 -9.03 -8.86
CA CYS A 235 -17.20 -7.76 -8.45
C CYS A 235 -17.86 -7.23 -7.18
N ILE A 236 -19.18 -7.14 -7.13
CA ILE A 236 -19.90 -6.69 -5.94
C ILE A 236 -19.61 -7.58 -4.73
N LYS A 237 -19.64 -8.91 -4.93
CA LYS A 237 -19.34 -9.87 -3.86
C LYS A 237 -17.92 -9.72 -3.33
N ASN A 238 -16.95 -9.39 -4.18
CA ASN A 238 -15.56 -9.27 -3.77
C ASN A 238 -15.25 -7.88 -3.19
N CYS A 239 -15.79 -6.80 -3.75
CA CYS A 239 -15.44 -5.44 -3.34
C CYS A 239 -16.34 -4.87 -2.23
N LEU A 240 -17.61 -5.28 -2.16
CA LEU A 240 -18.61 -4.64 -1.28
C LEU A 240 -19.11 -5.53 -0.14
N ASP A 241 -18.67 -6.80 -0.05
CA ASP A 241 -18.99 -7.70 1.06
C ASP A 241 -17.82 -7.82 2.04
N ALA A 242 -17.83 -7.01 3.11
CA ALA A 242 -16.80 -7.05 4.16
C ALA A 242 -16.81 -8.33 5.03
N THR A 243 -17.72 -9.27 4.76
CA THR A 243 -17.70 -10.61 5.37
C THR A 243 -17.10 -11.67 4.45
N ASN A 244 -16.82 -11.32 3.19
CA ASN A 244 -16.16 -12.20 2.26
C ASN A 244 -14.70 -12.39 2.69
N THR A 245 -14.29 -13.64 2.94
CA THR A 245 -12.90 -13.92 3.30
C THR A 245 -11.91 -13.62 2.18
N ASN A 246 -12.37 -13.54 0.92
CA ASN A 246 -11.56 -13.19 -0.25
C ASN A 246 -11.97 -11.80 -0.78
N MET A 247 -12.27 -10.88 0.14
CA MET A 247 -12.58 -9.50 -0.21
C MET A 247 -11.42 -8.87 -0.99
N ASP A 248 -11.77 -8.11 -2.03
CA ASP A 248 -10.87 -7.25 -2.79
C ASP A 248 -11.03 -5.81 -2.29
N ASP A 249 -10.47 -5.57 -1.10
CA ASP A 249 -10.44 -4.29 -0.41
C ASP A 249 -9.72 -3.21 -1.24
N TRP A 250 -8.70 -3.62 -1.99
CA TRP A 250 -8.00 -2.75 -2.91
C TRP A 250 -8.84 -2.29 -4.07
N CYS A 251 -9.56 -3.17 -4.79
CA CYS A 251 -10.40 -2.73 -5.90
C CYS A 251 -11.48 -1.76 -5.39
N ALA A 252 -12.06 -2.05 -4.22
CA ALA A 252 -13.00 -1.12 -3.59
C ALA A 252 -12.40 0.28 -3.36
N ALA A 253 -11.19 0.35 -2.83
CA ALA A 253 -10.48 1.59 -2.51
C ALA A 253 -9.87 2.28 -3.73
N HIS A 254 -9.30 1.56 -4.68
CA HIS A 254 -8.65 2.08 -5.89
C HIS A 254 -9.60 2.96 -6.69
N GLU A 255 -10.82 2.47 -6.88
CA GLU A 255 -11.86 3.19 -7.61
C GLU A 255 -12.35 4.42 -6.85
N CYS A 256 -12.47 4.33 -5.52
CA CYS A 256 -12.77 5.50 -4.68
C CYS A 256 -11.63 6.53 -4.75
N GLY A 257 -10.38 6.07 -4.73
CA GLY A 257 -9.17 6.86 -4.80
C GLY A 257 -9.06 7.69 -6.09
N HIS A 258 -9.59 7.22 -7.22
CA HIS A 258 -9.67 8.03 -8.45
C HIS A 258 -10.46 9.34 -8.23
N ASN A 259 -11.46 9.31 -7.37
CA ASN A 259 -12.23 10.51 -7.04
C ASN A 259 -11.42 11.51 -6.22
N ASN A 260 -10.37 11.04 -5.54
CA ASN A 260 -9.65 11.77 -4.50
C ASN A 260 -8.23 12.19 -4.91
N GLN A 261 -7.66 11.61 -5.97
CA GLN A 261 -6.23 11.77 -6.29
C GLN A 261 -5.84 13.09 -6.95
N ARG A 262 -6.77 13.87 -7.53
CA ARG A 262 -6.41 14.94 -8.48
C ARG A 262 -5.49 16.03 -7.91
N ALA A 263 -5.47 16.27 -6.60
CA ALA A 263 -4.52 17.20 -5.98
C ALA A 263 -3.06 16.73 -6.06
N ILE A 264 -2.82 15.43 -5.87
CA ILE A 264 -1.50 14.80 -5.81
C ILE A 264 -1.10 14.08 -7.09
N ASN A 265 -2.03 13.92 -8.03
CA ASN A 265 -1.77 13.22 -9.28
C ASN A 265 -0.72 13.96 -10.10
N VAL A 266 0.46 13.38 -10.27
CA VAL A 266 1.50 13.86 -11.19
C VAL A 266 1.20 13.35 -12.60
N GLU A 267 1.76 14.00 -13.64
CA GLU A 267 1.59 13.55 -15.03
C GLU A 267 1.88 12.05 -15.20
N GLY A 268 1.01 11.33 -15.91
CA GLY A 268 1.17 9.90 -16.14
C GLY A 268 0.76 9.00 -14.98
N CYS A 269 0.43 9.55 -13.81
CA CYS A 269 0.21 8.78 -12.58
C CYS A 269 -1.26 8.50 -12.26
N THR A 270 -2.18 8.61 -13.22
CA THR A 270 -3.62 8.43 -12.95
C THR A 270 -3.93 7.06 -12.35
N GLU A 271 -3.23 6.00 -12.78
CA GLU A 271 -3.37 4.64 -12.22
C GLU A 271 -2.43 4.33 -11.04
N ALA A 272 -1.62 5.31 -10.60
CA ALA A 272 -0.60 5.12 -9.58
C ALA A 272 -0.84 5.96 -8.32
N SER A 273 -1.21 7.24 -8.47
CA SER A 273 -1.34 8.16 -7.34
C SER A 273 -2.56 7.89 -6.46
N ASN A 274 -3.64 7.33 -7.03
CA ASN A 274 -4.80 6.87 -6.25
C ASN A 274 -4.46 5.68 -5.35
N ASN A 275 -3.43 4.89 -5.69
CA ASN A 275 -3.11 3.69 -4.94
C ASN A 275 -2.52 3.96 -3.54
N VAL A 276 -2.18 5.22 -3.20
CA VAL A 276 -1.90 5.59 -1.81
C VAL A 276 -3.13 5.39 -0.92
N PHE A 277 -4.32 5.66 -1.45
CA PHE A 277 -5.59 5.39 -0.77
C PHE A 277 -5.85 3.89 -0.67
N SER A 278 -5.57 3.14 -1.73
CA SER A 278 -5.70 1.68 -1.73
C SER A 278 -4.81 1.02 -0.70
N ASN A 279 -3.53 1.40 -0.62
CA ASN A 279 -2.61 0.92 0.40
C ASN A 279 -3.05 1.31 1.82
N LEU A 280 -3.56 2.53 2.01
CA LEU A 280 -4.13 2.97 3.29
C LEU A 280 -5.29 2.07 3.74
N VAL A 281 -6.21 1.75 2.82
CA VAL A 281 -7.35 0.87 3.12
C VAL A 281 -6.90 -0.55 3.41
N CYS A 282 -5.94 -1.10 2.67
CA CYS A 282 -5.36 -2.41 2.99
C CYS A 282 -4.74 -2.44 4.38
N TYR A 283 -3.98 -1.40 4.74
CA TYR A 283 -3.34 -1.25 6.05
C TYR A 283 -4.35 -1.13 7.19
N LEU A 284 -5.30 -0.20 7.11
CA LEU A 284 -6.30 0.07 8.15
C LEU A 284 -7.39 -1.01 8.22
N GLY A 285 -7.72 -1.62 7.08
CA GLY A 285 -8.65 -2.74 6.99
C GLY A 285 -8.08 -4.04 7.55
N GLY A 286 -6.75 -4.17 7.62
CA GLY A 286 -6.05 -5.31 8.22
C GLY A 286 -6.22 -6.63 7.45
N LEU A 287 -6.62 -6.57 6.17
CA LEU A 287 -6.92 -7.73 5.34
C LEU A 287 -5.76 -8.17 4.46
N ASN A 288 -5.00 -7.22 3.91
CA ASN A 288 -3.91 -7.46 2.96
C ASN A 288 -2.73 -6.54 3.28
N SER A 289 -1.52 -6.97 2.90
CA SER A 289 -0.34 -6.09 2.87
C SER A 289 -0.45 -5.05 1.75
N SER A 290 0.40 -4.01 1.81
CA SER A 290 0.53 -3.04 0.73
C SER A 290 0.97 -3.67 -0.59
N ASN A 291 0.72 -2.95 -1.69
CA ASN A 291 1.30 -3.19 -3.02
C ASN A 291 2.37 -2.13 -3.32
N GLY A 292 3.21 -2.45 -4.31
CA GLY A 292 4.25 -1.56 -4.85
C GLY A 292 5.53 -2.32 -5.11
N SER A 293 6.38 -1.79 -5.98
CA SER A 293 7.69 -2.39 -6.29
C SER A 293 8.58 -2.45 -5.03
N THR A 294 9.57 -3.35 -5.03
CA THR A 294 10.60 -3.40 -3.99
C THR A 294 11.65 -2.31 -4.19
N LEU A 295 12.41 -1.99 -3.15
CA LEU A 295 13.55 -1.07 -3.27
C LEU A 295 14.56 -1.54 -4.33
N THR A 296 14.78 -2.86 -4.46
CA THR A 296 15.66 -3.43 -5.50
C THR A 296 15.22 -3.01 -6.90
N THR A 297 13.92 -3.14 -7.21
CA THR A 297 13.36 -2.71 -8.50
C THR A 297 13.57 -1.21 -8.72
N VAL A 298 13.31 -0.39 -7.70
CA VAL A 298 13.50 1.07 -7.77
C VAL A 298 14.97 1.43 -8.03
N MET A 299 15.92 0.72 -7.42
CA MET A 299 17.35 0.95 -7.62
C MET A 299 17.85 0.43 -8.98
N GLU A 300 17.23 -0.61 -9.55
CA GLU A 300 17.49 -1.04 -10.93
C GLU A 300 17.00 -0.01 -11.96
N GLU A 301 15.83 0.61 -11.73
CA GLU A 301 15.33 1.73 -12.53
C GLU A 301 16.25 2.96 -12.41
N PHE A 302 16.71 3.28 -11.19
CA PHE A 302 17.68 4.36 -10.94
C PHE A 302 19.00 4.11 -11.69
N ALA A 303 19.55 2.90 -11.61
CA ALA A 303 20.78 2.53 -12.30
C ALA A 303 20.66 2.66 -13.83
N ARG A 304 19.45 2.46 -14.39
CA ARG A 304 19.13 2.68 -15.80
C ARG A 304 18.83 4.14 -16.15
N ARG A 305 18.88 5.05 -15.17
CA ARG A 305 18.46 6.46 -15.27
C ARG A 305 17.04 6.59 -15.82
N GLU A 306 16.14 5.72 -15.39
CA GLU A 306 14.77 5.72 -15.87
C GLU A 306 13.98 6.88 -15.27
N PRO A 307 13.47 7.80 -16.12
CA PRO A 307 12.64 8.91 -15.64
C PRO A 307 11.40 8.41 -14.93
N PHE A 308 11.01 9.09 -13.84
CA PHE A 308 9.85 8.73 -13.00
C PHE A 308 8.60 8.39 -13.83
N TYR A 309 8.33 9.21 -14.85
CA TYR A 309 7.14 9.16 -15.69
C TYR A 309 7.03 7.91 -16.59
N TYR A 310 8.13 7.19 -16.82
CA TYR A 310 8.15 5.98 -17.67
C TYR A 310 8.22 4.68 -16.86
N ARG A 311 8.35 4.78 -15.54
CA ARG A 311 8.38 3.62 -14.65
C ARG A 311 7.02 2.92 -14.60
N ASP A 312 7.02 1.67 -14.15
CA ASP A 312 5.79 0.91 -14.01
C ASP A 312 4.84 1.54 -12.95
N VAL A 313 3.57 1.12 -12.97
CA VAL A 313 2.57 1.63 -12.03
C VAL A 313 2.94 1.31 -10.58
N ASN A 314 3.51 0.14 -10.30
CA ASN A 314 3.86 -0.29 -8.95
C ASN A 314 5.05 0.49 -8.38
N SER A 315 6.05 0.85 -9.18
CA SER A 315 7.13 1.73 -8.77
C SER A 315 6.59 3.14 -8.48
N ARG A 316 5.77 3.69 -9.37
CA ARG A 316 5.18 5.02 -9.13
C ARG A 316 4.25 5.06 -7.93
N LEU A 317 3.47 4.01 -7.70
CA LEU A 317 2.67 3.81 -6.48
C LEU A 317 3.57 3.78 -5.24
N ARG A 318 4.63 2.97 -5.28
CA ARG A 318 5.54 2.77 -4.15
C ARG A 318 6.10 4.10 -3.65
N PHE A 319 6.46 5.02 -4.55
CA PHE A 319 6.88 6.37 -4.20
C PHE A 319 5.88 7.12 -3.30
N TYR A 320 4.58 7.12 -3.63
CA TYR A 320 3.56 7.74 -2.77
C TYR A 320 3.44 6.99 -1.44
N TRP A 321 3.52 5.66 -1.47
CA TRP A 321 3.41 4.88 -0.24
C TRP A 321 4.59 5.10 0.71
N ASP A 322 5.82 5.27 0.21
CA ASP A 322 6.99 5.54 1.06
C ASP A 322 6.86 6.84 1.84
N LEU A 323 6.29 7.88 1.23
CA LEU A 323 5.96 9.13 1.93
C LEU A 323 4.97 8.87 3.08
N TYR A 324 3.98 7.98 2.87
CA TYR A 324 3.03 7.63 3.94
C TYR A 324 3.71 6.81 5.03
N LEU A 325 4.44 5.76 4.67
CA LEU A 325 5.13 4.89 5.60
C LEU A 325 6.09 5.67 6.49
N TYR A 326 6.91 6.54 5.91
CA TYR A 326 7.91 7.30 6.66
C TYR A 326 7.28 8.36 7.55
N TYR A 327 6.44 9.24 6.99
CA TYR A 327 5.91 10.37 7.76
C TYR A 327 4.79 9.97 8.73
N HIS A 328 3.87 9.09 8.31
CA HIS A 328 2.73 8.69 9.15
C HIS A 328 3.07 7.52 10.04
N LEU A 329 3.44 6.38 9.47
CA LEU A 329 3.66 5.17 10.27
C LEU A 329 4.99 5.19 11.03
N GLY A 330 6.03 5.80 10.46
CA GLY A 330 7.30 6.12 11.13
C GLY A 330 7.24 7.37 12.02
N GLN A 331 6.08 8.02 12.13
CA GLN A 331 5.79 9.16 13.01
C GLN A 331 6.71 10.38 12.85
N LYS A 332 7.29 10.58 11.66
CA LYS A 332 8.14 11.76 11.39
C LYS A 332 7.34 13.04 11.16
N ASN A 333 6.14 12.92 10.55
CA ASN A 333 5.13 13.97 10.47
C ASN A 333 3.75 13.35 10.18
N THR A 334 2.95 13.08 11.22
CA THR A 334 1.63 12.44 11.09
C THR A 334 0.58 13.30 10.38
N SER A 335 0.88 14.58 10.12
CA SER A 335 0.01 15.51 9.36
C SER A 335 0.46 15.71 7.92
N PHE A 336 1.53 15.03 7.47
CA PHE A 336 2.20 15.29 6.19
C PHE A 336 1.24 15.25 4.98
N TYR A 337 0.43 14.21 4.85
CA TYR A 337 -0.47 14.07 3.70
C TYR A 337 -1.61 15.10 3.74
N PRO A 338 -2.33 15.25 4.87
CA PRO A 338 -3.28 16.36 5.06
C PRO A 338 -2.73 17.73 4.64
N GLU A 339 -1.51 18.06 5.08
CA GLU A 339 -0.84 19.32 4.77
C GLU A 339 -0.42 19.40 3.28
N LEU A 340 0.08 18.33 2.69
CA LEU A 340 0.45 18.24 1.28
C LEU A 340 -0.78 18.44 0.37
N PHE A 341 -1.88 17.75 0.67
CA PHE A 341 -3.14 17.92 -0.04
C PHE A 341 -3.64 19.37 0.05
N LYS A 342 -3.58 19.99 1.24
CA LYS A 342 -3.94 21.39 1.44
C LYS A 342 -3.05 22.35 0.65
N ALA A 343 -1.73 22.13 0.67
CA ALA A 343 -0.76 22.93 -0.07
C ALA A 343 -1.00 22.86 -1.58
N LEU A 344 -1.29 21.66 -2.10
CA LEU A 344 -1.58 21.44 -3.52
C LEU A 344 -2.97 21.91 -3.94
N ARG A 345 -3.98 21.92 -3.06
CA ARG A 345 -5.26 22.59 -3.34
C ARG A 345 -5.10 24.10 -3.51
N ASN A 346 -4.24 24.71 -2.70
CA ASN A 346 -3.96 26.15 -2.77
C ASN A 346 -3.07 26.54 -3.94
N ASP A 347 -2.16 25.66 -4.35
CA ASP A 347 -1.25 25.87 -5.48
C ASP A 347 -1.22 24.64 -6.41
N PRO A 348 -2.30 24.42 -7.20
CA PRO A 348 -2.52 23.20 -7.99
C PRO A 348 -1.41 22.83 -8.96
N LEU A 349 -1.18 21.52 -9.13
CA LEU A 349 -0.35 21.01 -10.22
C LEU A 349 -0.99 21.33 -11.58
N VAL A 350 -0.14 21.62 -12.57
CA VAL A 350 -0.55 21.81 -13.96
C VAL A 350 -0.03 20.62 -14.74
N LEU A 351 -0.90 19.64 -14.98
CA LEU A 351 -0.50 18.34 -15.56
C LEU A 351 -0.16 18.47 -17.04
N TYR A 352 -0.94 19.24 -17.80
CA TYR A 352 -0.81 19.29 -19.25
C TYR A 352 -0.98 20.74 -19.73
N ASN A 353 0.12 21.48 -19.90
CA ASN A 353 0.12 22.82 -20.48
C ASN A 353 0.32 22.76 -22.01
N SER A 354 -0.34 23.65 -22.75
CA SER A 354 -0.22 23.82 -24.20
C SER A 354 1.12 24.40 -24.65
N SER A 355 1.96 24.92 -23.73
CA SER A 355 3.22 25.62 -24.05
C SER A 355 4.52 24.83 -23.88
N ASN A 356 4.49 23.48 -23.89
CA ASN A 356 5.68 22.60 -23.81
C ASN A 356 6.56 22.73 -22.54
N ASN A 357 6.02 23.21 -21.40
CA ASN A 357 6.76 23.35 -20.14
C ASN A 357 5.99 22.74 -18.95
N ASN A 358 5.78 21.42 -18.99
CA ASN A 358 5.04 20.67 -17.96
C ASN A 358 5.99 20.31 -16.81
N ASN A 359 5.98 21.15 -15.77
CA ASN A 359 6.77 20.97 -14.55
C ASN A 359 5.89 20.57 -13.35
N GLY A 360 4.76 19.89 -13.56
CA GLY A 360 3.87 19.45 -12.49
C GLY A 360 4.61 18.56 -11.49
N GLY A 361 5.30 17.52 -11.97
CA GLY A 361 6.15 16.69 -11.10
C GLY A 361 7.23 17.47 -10.35
N LEU A 362 8.00 18.37 -11.00
CA LEU A 362 8.99 19.19 -10.28
C LEU A 362 8.36 20.19 -9.28
N LYS A 363 7.12 20.61 -9.51
CA LYS A 363 6.35 21.40 -8.53
C LYS A 363 5.91 20.53 -7.36
N PHE A 364 5.46 19.31 -7.62
CA PHE A 364 5.12 18.33 -6.60
C PHE A 364 6.32 18.05 -5.69
N VAL A 365 7.52 17.82 -6.26
CA VAL A 365 8.78 17.71 -5.51
C VAL A 365 8.98 18.87 -4.54
N ARG A 366 8.88 20.11 -5.03
CA ARG A 366 9.04 21.30 -4.17
C ARG A 366 8.01 21.37 -3.06
N LYS A 367 6.75 20.99 -3.33
CA LYS A 367 5.66 21.00 -2.34
C LYS A 367 5.81 19.92 -1.28
N VAL A 368 6.31 18.75 -1.67
CA VAL A 368 6.68 17.69 -0.70
C VAL A 368 7.77 18.17 0.24
N CYS A 369 8.89 18.70 -0.28
CA CYS A 369 9.96 19.26 0.56
C CYS A 369 9.49 20.45 1.43
N GLU A 370 8.62 21.31 0.89
CA GLU A 370 8.03 22.42 1.64
C GLU A 370 7.17 21.96 2.82
N VAL A 371 6.37 20.90 2.64
CA VAL A 371 5.54 20.37 3.74
C VAL A 371 6.37 19.57 4.73
N ALA A 372 7.34 18.79 4.26
CA ALA A 372 8.26 18.04 5.11
C ALA A 372 9.23 18.94 5.88
N GLN A 373 9.54 20.14 5.36
CA GLN A 373 10.66 20.99 5.80
C GLN A 373 12.02 20.27 5.70
N GLU A 374 12.17 19.42 4.67
CA GLU A 374 13.33 18.55 4.45
C GLU A 374 13.83 18.65 3.00
N ASP A 375 15.15 18.56 2.82
CA ASP A 375 15.79 18.36 1.52
C ASP A 375 15.79 16.86 1.18
N LEU A 376 14.85 16.48 0.31
CA LEU A 376 14.67 15.13 -0.20
C LEU A 376 15.29 14.96 -1.59
N THR A 377 16.28 15.79 -1.96
CA THR A 377 16.88 15.76 -3.30
C THR A 377 17.34 14.36 -3.70
N ASP A 378 18.00 13.63 -2.80
CA ASP A 378 18.52 12.29 -3.10
C ASP A 378 17.37 11.27 -3.31
N PHE A 379 16.31 11.34 -2.50
CA PHE A 379 15.12 10.51 -2.68
C PHE A 379 14.48 10.75 -4.06
N PHE A 380 14.23 12.02 -4.43
CA PHE A 380 13.64 12.35 -5.72
C PHE A 380 14.54 12.05 -6.93
N ASP A 381 15.86 12.08 -6.75
CA ASP A 381 16.84 11.67 -7.77
C ASP A 381 16.73 10.16 -8.03
N ILE A 382 16.68 9.35 -6.97
CA ILE A 382 16.50 7.90 -7.03
C ILE A 382 15.20 7.52 -7.73
N TRP A 383 14.11 8.23 -7.44
CA TRP A 383 12.82 8.04 -8.10
C TRP A 383 12.77 8.55 -9.54
N GLY A 384 13.81 9.23 -10.03
CA GLY A 384 13.94 9.64 -11.43
C GLY A 384 13.19 10.92 -11.78
N PHE A 385 12.80 11.75 -10.80
CA PHE A 385 12.19 13.06 -11.07
C PHE A 385 13.18 14.07 -11.67
N PHE A 386 14.47 13.83 -11.49
CA PHE A 386 15.55 14.68 -11.99
C PHE A 386 16.25 14.13 -13.23
N GLU A 387 15.65 13.14 -13.90
CA GLU A 387 16.10 12.69 -15.20
C GLU A 387 15.52 13.56 -16.33
N PRO A 388 16.34 14.14 -17.23
CA PRO A 388 15.85 15.01 -18.28
C PRO A 388 14.94 14.27 -19.28
N ILE A 389 13.81 14.90 -19.62
CA ILE A 389 12.91 14.45 -20.67
C ILE A 389 12.92 15.47 -21.80
N LYS A 390 13.20 15.00 -23.02
CA LYS A 390 13.31 15.85 -24.21
C LYS A 390 11.97 16.52 -24.53
N SER A 391 12.03 17.79 -24.94
CA SER A 391 10.85 18.51 -25.42
C SER A 391 10.22 17.79 -26.63
N GLY A 392 8.89 17.67 -26.60
CA GLY A 392 8.10 16.94 -27.61
C GLY A 392 7.86 15.47 -27.28
N SER A 393 8.45 14.92 -26.23
CA SER A 393 8.11 13.59 -25.70
C SER A 393 6.63 13.51 -25.32
N LYS A 394 6.07 12.31 -25.42
CA LYS A 394 4.66 12.03 -25.17
C LYS A 394 4.50 10.98 -24.08
N ILE A 395 3.41 11.09 -23.32
CA ILE A 395 2.94 10.09 -22.38
C ILE A 395 1.47 9.78 -22.68
N GLU A 396 1.11 8.50 -22.61
CA GLU A 396 -0.27 8.04 -22.72
C GLU A 396 -0.86 7.87 -21.32
N ASP A 397 -1.86 8.67 -20.98
CA ASP A 397 -2.53 8.64 -19.68
C ASP A 397 -3.95 9.21 -19.84
N TYR A 398 -4.90 8.34 -20.20
CA TYR A 398 -6.26 8.74 -20.63
C TYR A 398 -6.29 9.75 -21.79
N GLY A 399 -5.26 9.68 -22.63
CA GLY A 399 -5.00 10.57 -23.75
C GLY A 399 -3.51 10.76 -23.96
N THR A 400 -3.14 11.22 -25.17
CA THR A 400 -1.75 11.53 -25.51
C THR A 400 -1.40 12.95 -25.06
N HIS A 401 -0.45 13.07 -24.13
CA HIS A 401 -0.03 14.36 -23.58
C HIS A 401 1.45 14.64 -23.84
N SER A 402 1.82 15.91 -24.06
CA SER A 402 3.23 16.31 -24.13
C SER A 402 3.87 16.33 -22.74
N ILE A 403 5.15 16.00 -22.65
CA ILE A 403 5.95 16.13 -21.42
C ILE A 403 7.38 16.56 -21.74
N ALA A 404 7.98 17.35 -20.86
CA ALA A 404 9.37 17.79 -20.96
C ALA A 404 9.91 18.13 -19.57
N VAL A 405 11.13 17.69 -19.26
CA VAL A 405 11.84 18.02 -18.01
C VAL A 405 13.24 18.47 -18.40
N THR A 406 13.51 19.77 -18.27
CA THR A 406 14.80 20.33 -18.71
C THR A 406 15.82 20.38 -17.56
N ARG A 407 17.11 20.28 -17.89
CA ARG A 407 18.21 20.49 -16.93
C ARG A 407 18.10 21.84 -16.20
N ALA A 408 17.66 22.89 -16.87
CA ALA A 408 17.46 24.20 -16.24
C ALA A 408 16.38 24.15 -15.15
N ASN A 409 15.26 23.45 -15.38
CA ASN A 409 14.21 23.30 -14.37
C ASN A 409 14.64 22.39 -13.21
N ILE A 410 15.40 21.33 -13.50
CA ILE A 410 16.00 20.46 -12.48
C ILE A 410 16.94 21.27 -11.59
N ASN A 411 17.91 21.98 -12.16
CA ASN A 411 18.88 22.78 -11.40
C ASN A 411 18.18 23.86 -10.55
N THR A 412 17.19 24.54 -11.13
CA THR A 412 16.37 25.53 -10.40
C THR A 412 15.61 24.89 -9.24
N THR A 413 15.14 23.65 -9.42
CA THR A 413 14.42 22.92 -8.37
C THR A 413 15.40 22.50 -7.27
N LYS A 414 16.50 21.80 -7.59
CA LYS A 414 17.54 21.40 -6.62
C LYS A 414 18.06 22.59 -5.80
N ALA A 415 18.33 23.73 -6.44
CA ALA A 415 18.76 24.95 -5.76
C ALA A 415 17.74 25.49 -4.73
N LYS A 416 16.44 25.29 -4.97
CA LYS A 416 15.38 25.64 -4.00
C LYS A 416 15.24 24.61 -2.88
N LEU A 417 15.58 23.34 -3.13
CA LEU A 417 15.50 22.30 -2.10
C LEU A 417 16.64 22.43 -1.09
N ALA A 418 17.81 22.85 -1.54
CA ALA A 418 18.99 23.08 -0.69
C ALA A 418 18.81 24.14 0.42
N GLN A 419 17.69 24.86 0.45
CA GLN A 419 17.35 25.78 1.54
C GLN A 419 16.87 25.05 2.81
N TYR A 420 16.39 23.80 2.68
CA TYR A 420 15.88 23.05 3.81
C TYR A 420 17.05 22.45 4.62
N PRO A 421 17.00 22.52 5.96
CA PRO A 421 18.18 22.28 6.80
C PRO A 421 18.55 20.80 6.95
N VAL A 422 17.62 19.89 6.69
CA VAL A 422 17.81 18.44 6.88
C VAL A 422 17.88 17.77 5.52
N LYS A 423 19.05 17.23 5.16
CA LYS A 423 19.19 16.35 3.99
C LYS A 423 18.79 14.93 4.37
N ASN A 424 17.60 14.50 3.96
CA ASN A 424 17.02 13.23 4.41
C ASN A 424 17.26 12.12 3.37
N ARG A 425 17.95 11.06 3.81
CA ARG A 425 18.18 9.81 3.06
C ARG A 425 17.44 8.61 3.67
N GLU A 426 16.94 8.73 4.90
CA GLU A 426 16.36 7.63 5.68
C GLU A 426 15.11 7.05 5.01
N ILE A 427 14.27 7.92 4.45
CA ILE A 427 13.01 7.53 3.80
C ILE A 427 13.17 6.46 2.73
N LEU A 428 14.36 6.33 2.12
CA LEU A 428 14.61 5.39 1.04
C LEU A 428 14.39 3.92 1.46
N PHE A 429 14.68 3.57 2.71
CA PHE A 429 14.64 2.18 3.16
C PHE A 429 13.29 1.77 3.75
N VAL A 430 12.33 2.70 3.88
CA VAL A 430 11.08 2.41 4.59
C VAL A 430 10.25 1.36 3.85
N GLU A 431 9.75 0.37 4.59
CA GLU A 431 9.01 -0.76 4.05
C GLU A 431 7.99 -1.24 5.10
N ASP A 432 6.86 -1.78 4.67
CA ASP A 432 5.85 -2.38 5.57
C ASP A 432 5.66 -3.89 5.37
N ARG A 433 6.49 -4.47 4.49
CA ARG A 433 6.47 -5.87 4.06
C ARG A 433 7.76 -6.63 4.36
N VAL A 434 8.62 -6.13 5.24
CA VAL A 434 9.75 -6.92 5.74
C VAL A 434 9.20 -7.99 6.69
N ASP A 435 8.44 -7.54 7.69
CA ASP A 435 7.82 -8.40 8.70
C ASP A 435 6.30 -8.28 8.73
N TYR A 436 5.64 -9.28 9.33
CA TYR A 436 4.20 -9.21 9.58
C TYR A 436 3.92 -8.19 10.69
N VAL A 437 3.59 -6.96 10.30
CA VAL A 437 3.04 -5.95 11.20
C VAL A 437 1.66 -5.57 10.71
N LEU A 438 0.65 -6.42 10.99
CA LEU A 438 -0.75 -6.04 10.77
C LEU A 438 -1.26 -5.33 12.02
N SER A 439 -1.65 -4.07 11.86
CA SER A 439 -2.24 -3.26 12.92
C SER A 439 -3.58 -3.84 13.39
N THR A 440 -3.91 -3.52 14.63
CA THR A 440 -5.05 -4.00 15.40
C THR A 440 -6.36 -3.31 14.98
N GLY A 441 -7.27 -3.96 14.24
CA GLY A 441 -8.58 -3.34 13.95
C GLY A 441 -9.67 -4.21 13.29
N PHE A 442 -10.88 -4.16 13.89
CA PHE A 442 -12.25 -4.63 13.50
C PHE A 442 -12.49 -6.01 12.84
N LEU A 443 -11.57 -6.51 12.04
CA LEU A 443 -11.54 -7.87 11.51
C LEU A 443 -10.28 -8.50 12.08
N GLN A 444 -10.41 -9.59 12.84
CA GLN A 444 -9.23 -10.37 13.24
C GLN A 444 -8.38 -10.64 12.01
N ALA A 445 -7.14 -10.16 12.03
CA ALA A 445 -6.17 -10.23 10.96
C ALA A 445 -6.19 -11.62 10.33
N ALA A 446 -6.86 -11.74 9.19
CA ALA A 446 -6.52 -12.79 8.26
C ALA A 446 -5.24 -12.29 7.62
N GLY A 447 -4.09 -12.74 8.12
CA GLY A 447 -2.77 -12.49 7.52
C GLY A 447 -2.66 -13.12 6.13
N LYS A 448 -3.54 -12.71 5.22
CA LYS A 448 -3.64 -13.24 3.88
C LYS A 448 -2.60 -12.52 3.04
N LYS A 449 -1.71 -13.34 2.48
CA LYS A 449 -0.85 -12.94 1.37
C LYS A 449 -1.76 -12.58 0.21
N ARG A 450 -1.63 -11.36 -0.30
CA ARG A 450 -2.30 -11.01 -1.54
C ARG A 450 -1.69 -11.79 -2.70
N ASN A 451 -2.52 -12.23 -3.65
CA ASN A 451 -2.06 -12.93 -4.85
C ASN A 451 -1.48 -11.91 -5.85
N GLY A 452 -0.21 -12.07 -6.21
CA GLY A 452 0.46 -11.28 -7.26
C GLY A 452 1.41 -10.21 -6.69
N SER A 453 2.71 -10.37 -7.01
CA SER A 453 3.91 -9.56 -6.67
C SER A 453 4.27 -9.36 -5.19
N ASP A 454 5.56 -9.58 -4.92
CA ASP A 454 6.39 -9.40 -3.72
C ASP A 454 5.69 -9.46 -2.35
N ARG A 455 5.81 -10.63 -1.72
CA ARG A 455 5.17 -10.98 -0.45
C ARG A 455 5.92 -10.40 0.75
N VAL A 456 5.24 -10.35 1.90
CA VAL A 456 5.91 -10.14 3.20
C VAL A 456 7.10 -11.10 3.34
N GLY A 457 8.26 -10.56 3.71
CA GLY A 457 9.54 -11.26 3.79
C GLY A 457 10.27 -11.42 2.44
N GLN A 458 9.80 -10.78 1.38
CA GLN A 458 10.46 -10.74 0.06
C GLN A 458 10.87 -9.31 -0.36
N CYS A 459 10.53 -8.29 0.44
CA CYS A 459 10.76 -6.89 0.12
C CYS A 459 12.03 -6.31 0.76
N GLY A 460 12.91 -7.19 1.26
CA GLY A 460 14.12 -6.83 2.02
C GLY A 460 14.15 -7.51 3.39
N ASP A 461 15.24 -7.28 4.10
CA ASP A 461 15.51 -7.82 5.45
C ASP A 461 15.48 -6.72 6.51
N LEU A 462 15.54 -5.44 6.11
CA LEU A 462 15.65 -4.27 6.96
C LEU A 462 14.69 -3.16 6.50
N GLY A 463 14.50 -2.14 7.35
CA GLY A 463 13.74 -0.95 6.99
C GLY A 463 12.23 -1.06 7.22
N GLN A 464 11.77 -2.03 8.03
CA GLN A 464 10.38 -2.08 8.47
C GLN A 464 9.99 -0.72 9.09
N PHE A 465 8.80 -0.18 8.79
CA PHE A 465 8.41 1.16 9.26
C PHE A 465 8.49 1.32 10.79
N THR A 466 8.33 0.23 11.55
CA THR A 466 8.48 0.23 13.01
C THR A 466 9.90 0.55 13.47
N SER A 467 10.91 0.33 12.63
CA SER A 467 12.30 0.68 12.90
C SER A 467 12.55 2.20 12.95
N TYR A 468 11.62 3.00 12.42
CA TYR A 468 11.70 4.46 12.41
C TYR A 468 11.08 5.10 13.66
N LEU A 469 10.35 4.31 14.45
CA LEU A 469 9.81 4.72 15.75
C LEU A 469 10.95 4.89 16.77
N GLU A 470 10.69 5.66 17.82
CA GLU A 470 11.66 5.86 18.90
C GLU A 470 12.08 4.51 19.52
N GLY A 471 13.39 4.24 19.53
CA GLY A 471 13.95 2.96 20.00
C GLY A 471 13.63 1.75 19.10
N GLY A 472 13.13 1.98 17.89
CA GLY A 472 12.73 0.91 16.96
C GLY A 472 13.88 0.21 16.24
N CYS A 473 15.09 0.76 16.31
CA CYS A 473 16.27 0.23 15.62
C CYS A 473 17.52 0.43 16.47
N GLU A 474 18.30 -0.64 16.63
CA GLU A 474 19.62 -0.58 17.24
C GLU A 474 20.67 -0.13 16.22
N PRO A 475 21.80 0.49 16.67
CA PRO A 475 22.90 0.84 15.79
C PRO A 475 23.46 -0.35 15.02
N SER A 476 23.95 -0.10 13.81
CA SER A 476 24.44 -1.17 12.94
C SER A 476 25.89 -1.57 13.21
N ASP A 477 26.19 -2.87 13.07
CA ASP A 477 27.52 -3.45 13.33
C ASP A 477 28.03 -4.37 12.21
N TYR A 478 27.61 -4.11 10.96
CA TYR A 478 27.85 -5.03 9.85
C TYR A 478 29.32 -5.11 9.38
N VAL A 479 29.69 -6.32 8.98
CA VAL A 479 30.76 -6.60 8.01
C VAL A 479 30.15 -7.27 6.78
N TYR A 480 30.86 -7.27 5.65
CA TYR A 480 30.41 -7.97 4.45
C TYR A 480 31.38 -9.07 4.00
N TYR A 481 30.80 -10.11 3.42
CA TYR A 481 31.51 -11.10 2.62
C TYR A 481 31.14 -10.93 1.16
N GLN A 482 32.06 -11.29 0.26
CA GLN A 482 31.85 -11.12 -1.17
C GLN A 482 32.06 -12.44 -1.91
N SER A 483 31.10 -12.80 -2.75
CA SER A 483 31.19 -13.93 -3.68
C SER A 483 30.75 -13.44 -5.06
N ASP A 484 31.69 -13.31 -5.99
CA ASP A 484 31.47 -12.67 -7.30
C ASP A 484 30.87 -11.24 -7.12
N SER A 485 29.65 -11.01 -7.62
CA SER A 485 28.90 -9.74 -7.48
C SER A 485 27.96 -9.69 -6.27
N LEU A 486 27.90 -10.75 -5.47
CA LEU A 486 27.05 -10.82 -4.29
C LEU A 486 27.82 -10.38 -3.05
N TYR A 487 27.21 -9.49 -2.27
CA TYR A 487 27.66 -9.01 -0.98
C TYR A 487 26.70 -9.51 0.10
N ALA A 488 27.21 -10.33 1.02
CA ALA A 488 26.45 -10.88 2.14
C ALA A 488 26.84 -10.16 3.44
N MET A 489 25.88 -9.46 4.03
CA MET A 489 26.04 -8.66 5.25
C MET A 489 25.84 -9.55 6.48
N GLU A 490 26.84 -9.59 7.37
CA GLU A 490 26.74 -10.24 8.68
C GLU A 490 26.78 -9.17 9.77
N GLY A 491 25.74 -9.13 10.58
CA GLY A 491 25.51 -8.10 11.59
C GLY A 491 24.02 -7.89 11.86
N SER A 492 23.72 -6.86 12.64
CA SER A 492 22.39 -6.49 13.11
C SER A 492 22.19 -4.98 13.09
N GLY A 493 20.98 -4.52 13.41
CA GLY A 493 20.64 -3.10 13.43
C GLY A 493 20.53 -2.47 12.04
N GLY A 494 20.41 -1.14 12.02
CA GLY A 494 20.31 -0.32 10.82
C GLY A 494 18.99 -0.44 10.04
N LEU A 495 18.79 0.53 9.14
CA LEU A 495 17.65 0.63 8.23
C LEU A 495 17.94 0.00 6.86
N GLY A 496 19.20 0.03 6.43
CA GLY A 496 19.62 -0.47 5.13
C GLY A 496 21.08 -0.15 4.83
N PHE A 497 21.45 -0.30 3.57
CA PHE A 497 22.81 -0.16 3.08
C PHE A 497 22.86 0.80 1.89
N PHE A 498 23.85 1.71 1.91
CA PHE A 498 24.22 2.56 0.79
C PHE A 498 25.53 2.11 0.17
N MET A 499 25.63 2.23 -1.14
CA MET A 499 26.88 2.19 -1.90
C MET A 499 27.15 3.62 -2.37
N LEU A 500 28.15 4.26 -1.76
CA LEU A 500 28.48 5.65 -2.01
C LEU A 500 29.81 5.78 -2.74
N ASP A 501 29.90 6.72 -3.69
CA ASP A 501 31.19 7.10 -4.28
C ASP A 501 32.04 7.97 -3.32
N ASP A 502 33.25 8.33 -3.75
CA ASP A 502 34.18 9.16 -2.98
C ASP A 502 33.65 10.57 -2.65
N GLU A 503 32.60 11.02 -3.35
CA GLU A 503 31.92 12.30 -3.14
C GLU A 503 30.64 12.16 -2.29
N ASN A 504 30.37 10.96 -1.73
CA ASN A 504 29.16 10.60 -0.99
C ASN A 504 27.86 10.66 -1.80
N ASN A 505 27.95 10.56 -3.13
CA ASN A 505 26.78 10.38 -4.00
C ASN A 505 26.31 8.93 -3.93
N ILE A 506 24.99 8.73 -3.97
CA ILE A 506 24.40 7.40 -3.94
C ILE A 506 24.55 6.74 -5.31
N MET A 507 25.30 5.63 -5.36
CA MET A 507 25.43 4.80 -6.55
C MET A 507 24.40 3.65 -6.54
N TYR A 508 24.16 3.07 -5.37
CA TYR A 508 23.18 2.01 -5.16
C TYR A 508 22.72 2.00 -3.70
N ALA A 509 21.62 1.31 -3.42
CA ALA A 509 21.08 1.15 -2.08
C ALA A 509 20.34 -0.19 -1.99
N ALA A 510 20.29 -0.78 -0.81
CA ALA A 510 19.49 -1.98 -0.57
C ALA A 510 19.08 -2.07 0.88
N ASN A 511 17.92 -2.68 1.13
CA ASN A 511 17.46 -3.05 2.46
C ASN A 511 17.54 -4.57 2.70
N ALA A 512 18.24 -5.30 1.83
CA ALA A 512 18.50 -6.74 1.97
C ALA A 512 19.93 -6.99 2.49
N LYS A 513 20.12 -8.04 3.28
CA LYS A 513 21.44 -8.49 3.75
C LYS A 513 22.21 -9.26 2.68
N ASN A 514 21.54 -9.80 1.66
CA ASN A 514 22.19 -10.42 0.50
C ASN A 514 21.97 -9.52 -0.72
N ILE A 515 22.99 -8.79 -1.13
CA ILE A 515 22.90 -7.73 -2.15
C ILE A 515 23.66 -8.16 -3.41
N CYS A 516 22.93 -8.34 -4.51
CA CYS A 516 23.52 -8.49 -5.84
C CYS A 516 23.73 -7.10 -6.45
N ILE A 517 24.95 -6.55 -6.35
CA ILE A 517 25.22 -5.23 -6.92
C ILE A 517 25.34 -5.36 -8.45
N PRO A 518 24.56 -4.61 -9.25
CA PRO A 518 24.64 -4.68 -10.71
C PRO A 518 26.03 -4.28 -11.22
N THR A 519 26.56 -4.99 -12.22
CA THR A 519 27.88 -4.70 -12.81
C THR A 519 27.95 -3.30 -13.43
N SER A 520 26.81 -2.71 -13.81
CA SER A 520 26.71 -1.34 -14.32
C SER A 520 27.07 -0.27 -13.29
N ILE A 521 27.01 -0.59 -11.99
CA ILE A 521 27.46 0.29 -10.91
C ILE A 521 29.00 0.40 -10.90
N GLY A 522 29.69 -0.62 -11.41
CA GLY A 522 31.15 -0.65 -11.48
C GLY A 522 31.83 -0.86 -10.13
N SER A 523 33.11 -0.50 -10.08
CA SER A 523 33.94 -0.48 -8.86
C SER A 523 34.26 0.96 -8.49
N GLY A 524 34.33 1.30 -7.21
CA GLY A 524 34.55 2.68 -6.75
C GLY A 524 33.51 3.17 -5.76
N PHE A 525 32.81 2.25 -5.10
CA PHE A 525 31.91 2.57 -4.00
C PHE A 525 32.47 2.04 -2.68
N THR A 526 32.08 2.69 -1.60
CA THR A 526 32.18 2.19 -0.24
C THR A 526 30.79 1.82 0.26
N ILE A 527 30.68 0.70 0.98
CA ILE A 527 29.40 0.25 1.53
C ILE A 527 29.25 0.85 2.92
N TYR A 528 28.09 1.45 3.19
CA TYR A 528 27.72 1.97 4.50
C TYR A 528 26.40 1.35 4.94
N SER A 529 26.30 0.91 6.19
CA SER A 529 25.00 0.73 6.84
C SER A 529 24.51 2.09 7.34
N TYR A 530 23.19 2.23 7.37
CA TYR A 530 22.53 3.49 7.68
C TYR A 530 21.60 3.31 8.86
N ASP A 531 21.79 4.11 9.90
CA ASP A 531 21.06 3.98 11.17
C ASP A 531 19.88 4.96 11.23
N ALA A 532 18.94 4.69 12.15
CA ALA A 532 17.71 5.48 12.29
C ALA A 532 17.91 6.89 12.88
N ASP A 533 19.13 7.21 13.32
CA ASP A 533 19.54 8.56 13.75
C ASP A 533 20.24 9.36 12.63
N GLY A 534 20.34 8.77 11.44
CA GLY A 534 20.97 9.35 10.26
C GLY A 534 22.47 9.04 10.12
N SER A 535 23.06 8.28 11.04
CA SER A 535 24.49 7.92 11.02
C SER A 535 24.83 6.91 9.91
N LEU A 536 26.01 7.08 9.32
CA LEU A 536 26.60 6.15 8.36
C LEU A 536 27.75 5.38 9.02
N HIS A 537 27.69 4.05 8.95
CA HIS A 537 28.74 3.16 9.45
C HIS A 537 29.36 2.40 8.28
N GLU A 538 30.66 2.57 8.06
CA GLU A 538 31.36 1.88 6.97
C GLU A 538 31.33 0.36 7.20
N VAL A 539 30.79 -0.38 6.24
CA VAL A 539 30.74 -1.84 6.26
C VAL A 539 32.00 -2.35 5.56
N THR A 540 32.91 -2.89 6.35
CA THR A 540 34.18 -3.39 5.84
C THR A 540 34.10 -4.85 5.44
N LYS A 541 34.96 -5.26 4.50
CA LYS A 541 35.10 -6.67 4.13
C LYS A 541 35.60 -7.45 5.34
N ALA A 542 34.92 -8.54 5.67
CA ALA A 542 35.33 -9.40 6.77
C ALA A 542 36.78 -9.89 6.61
N GLY A 543 37.46 -10.05 7.74
CA GLY A 543 38.90 -10.30 7.80
C GLY A 543 39.38 -11.58 7.11
N SER A 544 40.69 -11.63 6.85
CA SER A 544 41.36 -12.77 6.21
C SER A 544 41.08 -14.09 6.93
N GLY A 545 40.61 -15.10 6.19
CA GLY A 545 40.33 -16.45 6.71
C GLY A 545 38.84 -16.79 6.83
N THR A 546 37.92 -15.89 6.52
CA THR A 546 36.50 -16.26 6.34
C THR A 546 36.09 -16.15 4.88
N GLU A 547 35.42 -17.18 4.36
CA GLU A 547 34.95 -17.23 2.98
C GLU A 547 33.44 -17.45 2.93
N TYR A 548 32.76 -16.69 2.08
CA TYR A 548 31.33 -16.84 1.79
C TYR A 548 31.16 -17.34 0.36
N VAL A 549 30.44 -18.45 0.20
CA VAL A 549 30.26 -19.09 -1.11
C VAL A 549 28.79 -19.34 -1.37
N VAL A 550 28.30 -18.82 -2.51
CA VAL A 550 26.96 -19.13 -3.00
C VAL A 550 27.02 -20.18 -4.08
N LEU A 551 26.33 -21.28 -3.85
CA LEU A 551 26.16 -22.35 -4.82
C LEU A 551 24.86 -22.12 -5.59
N THR A 552 24.91 -22.21 -6.90
CA THR A 552 23.71 -22.32 -7.75
C THR A 552 23.40 -23.76 -8.08
N THR A 553 24.42 -24.63 -8.03
CA THR A 553 24.34 -26.07 -8.31
C THR A 553 25.05 -26.83 -7.19
N ALA A 554 24.39 -27.83 -6.61
CA ALA A 554 25.01 -28.70 -5.63
C ALA A 554 26.23 -29.43 -6.21
N GLY A 555 27.27 -29.62 -5.40
CA GLY A 555 28.54 -30.27 -5.76
C GLY A 555 29.59 -29.35 -6.37
N THR A 556 29.33 -28.04 -6.45
CA THR A 556 30.23 -27.06 -7.08
C THR A 556 31.10 -26.27 -6.12
N LEU A 557 31.03 -26.54 -4.80
CA LEU A 557 31.82 -25.81 -3.79
C LEU A 557 33.31 -25.82 -4.10
N LYS A 558 33.86 -26.98 -4.50
CA LYS A 558 35.29 -27.11 -4.84
C LYS A 558 35.71 -26.23 -6.01
N THR A 559 34.80 -25.99 -6.95
CA THR A 559 35.08 -25.13 -8.11
C THR A 559 35.05 -23.65 -7.71
N LYS A 560 34.14 -23.29 -6.79
CA LYS A 560 33.93 -21.93 -6.28
C LYS A 560 34.97 -21.51 -5.24
N LEU A 561 35.42 -22.42 -4.40
CA LEU A 561 36.36 -22.15 -3.32
C LEU A 561 37.72 -22.73 -3.67
N GLN A 562 38.67 -21.87 -4.03
CA GLN A 562 40.05 -22.27 -4.38
C GLN A 562 41.09 -21.80 -3.34
N ASN A 563 40.64 -21.19 -2.24
CA ASN A 563 41.50 -20.68 -1.17
C ASN A 563 41.83 -21.79 -0.16
N ASN A 564 43.12 -21.93 0.17
CA ASN A 564 43.60 -22.94 1.12
C ASN A 564 43.71 -22.41 2.57
N GLN A 565 43.47 -21.12 2.82
CA GLN A 565 43.62 -20.52 4.16
C GLN A 565 42.27 -20.25 4.88
N VAL A 566 41.21 -20.96 4.51
CA VAL A 566 39.87 -20.76 5.08
C VAL A 566 39.79 -21.33 6.49
N ILE A 567 39.35 -20.50 7.44
CA ILE A 567 39.12 -20.80 8.86
C ILE A 567 37.62 -20.87 9.16
N LYS A 568 36.81 -19.98 8.59
CA LYS A 568 35.33 -19.99 8.63
C LYS A 568 34.78 -20.05 7.21
N LEU A 569 33.85 -20.96 6.95
CA LEU A 569 33.18 -21.09 5.66
C LEU A 569 31.67 -20.88 5.87
N ILE A 570 31.11 -19.92 5.15
CA ILE A 570 29.67 -19.68 5.12
C ILE A 570 29.18 -20.07 3.73
N VAL A 571 28.15 -20.92 3.64
CA VAL A 571 27.62 -21.39 2.35
C VAL A 571 26.12 -21.14 2.28
N SER A 572 25.65 -20.71 1.11
CA SER A 572 24.23 -20.65 0.80
C SER A 572 23.92 -21.31 -0.55
N GLY A 573 22.64 -21.64 -0.78
CA GLY A 573 22.18 -22.33 -1.99
C GLY A 573 22.11 -23.87 -1.87
N PRO A 574 21.88 -24.61 -2.96
CA PRO A 574 21.76 -26.06 -2.92
C PRO A 574 23.12 -26.70 -2.64
N ILE A 575 23.14 -27.66 -1.73
CA ILE A 575 24.36 -28.38 -1.32
C ILE A 575 24.13 -29.90 -1.44
N GLY A 576 25.18 -30.65 -1.73
CA GLY A 576 25.13 -32.11 -1.82
C GLY A 576 26.36 -32.81 -1.24
N THR A 577 26.37 -34.14 -1.32
CA THR A 577 27.42 -35.00 -0.75
C THR A 577 28.83 -34.61 -1.22
N THR A 578 28.99 -34.18 -2.47
CA THR A 578 30.28 -33.73 -3.00
C THR A 578 30.82 -32.49 -2.27
N ASP A 579 29.95 -31.54 -1.92
CA ASP A 579 30.34 -30.33 -1.20
C ASP A 579 30.75 -30.67 0.23
N PHE A 580 29.98 -31.52 0.92
CA PHE A 580 30.32 -31.99 2.26
C PHE A 580 31.65 -32.73 2.30
N ASN A 581 31.91 -33.60 1.33
CA ASN A 581 33.19 -34.29 1.19
C ASN A 581 34.34 -33.29 1.03
N TYR A 582 34.12 -32.22 0.27
CA TYR A 582 35.12 -31.17 0.10
C TYR A 582 35.31 -30.35 1.39
N MET A 583 34.24 -29.99 2.11
CA MET A 583 34.33 -29.36 3.43
C MET A 583 35.14 -30.21 4.42
N LYS A 584 34.88 -31.52 4.46
CA LYS A 584 35.66 -32.46 5.28
C LYS A 584 37.15 -32.48 4.90
N GLN A 585 37.45 -32.40 3.60
CA GLN A 585 38.83 -32.29 3.12
C GLN A 585 39.49 -30.99 3.60
N LEU A 586 38.80 -29.85 3.51
CA LEU A 586 39.31 -28.56 3.99
C LEU A 586 39.58 -28.60 5.49
N ILE A 587 38.71 -29.22 6.29
CA ILE A 587 38.94 -29.31 7.75
C ILE A 587 40.17 -30.19 8.05
N ASN A 588 40.29 -31.33 7.37
CA ASN A 588 41.37 -32.28 7.65
C ASN A 588 42.74 -31.78 7.16
N LYS A 589 42.78 -31.16 5.98
CA LYS A 589 44.02 -30.76 5.31
C LYS A 589 44.44 -29.31 5.58
N GLU A 590 43.47 -28.44 5.91
CA GLU A 590 43.70 -27.00 6.08
C GLU A 590 43.31 -26.55 7.51
N ASN A 591 42.90 -25.29 7.63
CA ASN A 591 42.60 -24.58 8.88
C ASN A 591 41.10 -24.39 9.14
N LEU A 592 40.20 -25.00 8.35
CA LEU A 592 38.75 -24.79 8.49
C LEU A 592 38.26 -25.34 9.83
N GLN A 593 37.66 -24.47 10.63
CA GLN A 593 37.19 -24.76 12.00
C GLN A 593 35.73 -24.39 12.23
N SER A 594 35.15 -23.54 11.37
CA SER A 594 33.76 -23.06 11.49
C SER A 594 33.03 -23.21 10.17
N ILE A 595 31.83 -23.80 10.19
CA ILE A 595 30.95 -23.89 9.02
C ILE A 595 29.57 -23.35 9.37
N ASP A 596 29.06 -22.46 8.52
CA ASP A 596 27.69 -21.97 8.57
C ASP A 596 26.93 -22.38 7.30
N LEU A 597 25.89 -23.21 7.48
CA LEU A 597 25.04 -23.71 6.40
C LEU A 597 23.57 -23.29 6.54
N GLU A 598 23.23 -22.33 7.41
CA GLU A 598 21.84 -21.96 7.72
C GLU A 598 21.01 -21.69 6.47
N GLN A 599 21.63 -21.04 5.47
CA GLN A 599 21.03 -20.63 4.21
C GLN A 599 21.23 -21.63 3.06
N THR A 600 21.66 -22.86 3.36
CA THR A 600 21.74 -23.93 2.35
C THR A 600 20.41 -24.69 2.22
N ARG A 601 20.20 -25.30 1.06
CA ARG A 601 19.02 -26.13 0.78
C ARG A 601 19.37 -27.59 0.74
N ILE A 602 19.07 -28.28 1.83
CA ILE A 602 19.16 -29.74 1.96
C ILE A 602 18.15 -30.23 3.00
N ASN A 603 17.49 -31.36 2.71
CA ASN A 603 16.46 -31.92 3.60
C ASN A 603 17.07 -32.86 4.64
N VAL A 604 18.10 -33.63 4.27
CA VAL A 604 18.70 -34.65 5.14
C VAL A 604 20.17 -34.35 5.32
N PHE A 605 20.60 -34.16 6.57
CA PHE A 605 22.02 -34.04 6.86
C PHE A 605 22.67 -35.43 6.73
N PRO A 606 23.66 -35.65 5.84
CA PRO A 606 24.07 -37.01 5.53
C PRO A 606 24.80 -37.71 6.69
N ALA A 607 24.62 -39.03 6.81
CA ALA A 607 25.24 -39.86 7.84
C ALA A 607 26.78 -39.82 7.78
N SER A 608 27.42 -39.89 8.94
CA SER A 608 28.89 -39.92 9.13
C SER A 608 29.68 -38.78 8.47
N THR A 609 29.01 -37.72 7.99
CA THR A 609 29.64 -36.64 7.20
C THR A 609 30.81 -36.02 7.93
N PHE A 610 30.57 -35.52 9.14
CA PHE A 610 31.59 -34.91 10.01
C PHE A 610 32.05 -35.84 11.14
N GLN A 611 31.94 -37.16 10.93
CA GLN A 611 32.52 -38.13 11.85
C GLN A 611 34.05 -38.00 11.92
N ASN A 612 34.60 -38.02 13.15
CA ASN A 612 36.02 -37.85 13.49
C ASN A 612 36.62 -36.50 13.10
N VAL A 613 35.79 -35.47 12.91
CA VAL A 613 36.23 -34.15 12.48
C VAL A 613 36.49 -33.25 13.71
N LYS A 614 37.61 -33.48 14.39
CA LYS A 614 37.96 -32.84 15.67
C LYS A 614 38.29 -31.35 15.59
N LYS A 615 38.66 -30.86 14.40
CA LYS A 615 38.98 -29.45 14.16
C LYS A 615 37.74 -28.58 13.97
N LEU A 616 36.59 -29.17 13.61
CA LEU A 616 35.33 -28.43 13.46
C LEU A 616 34.79 -28.09 14.85
N THR A 617 34.78 -26.81 15.20
CA THR A 617 34.36 -26.33 16.53
C THR A 617 33.01 -25.63 16.50
N VAL A 618 32.64 -25.05 15.35
CA VAL A 618 31.38 -24.35 15.14
C VAL A 618 30.70 -24.92 13.90
N MET A 619 29.43 -25.29 14.06
CA MET A 619 28.57 -25.77 12.98
C MET A 619 27.19 -25.16 13.14
N LYS A 620 26.74 -24.39 12.16
CA LYS A 620 25.34 -23.99 12.05
C LYS A 620 24.62 -24.80 10.98
N LEU A 621 23.49 -25.38 11.36
CA LEU A 621 22.76 -26.35 10.54
C LEU A 621 21.80 -25.65 9.55
N PRO A 622 21.55 -26.23 8.36
CA PRO A 622 20.57 -25.70 7.41
C PRO A 622 19.16 -25.62 7.99
N LEU A 623 18.50 -24.47 7.83
CA LEU A 623 17.12 -24.26 8.33
C LEU A 623 16.08 -25.14 7.60
N SER A 624 16.44 -25.66 6.42
CA SER A 624 15.59 -26.58 5.63
C SER A 624 15.66 -28.04 6.08
N LEU A 625 16.50 -28.40 7.05
CA LEU A 625 16.66 -29.78 7.48
C LEU A 625 15.39 -30.36 8.08
N THR A 626 15.06 -31.59 7.66
CA THR A 626 14.00 -32.42 8.23
C THR A 626 14.54 -33.60 9.02
N SER A 627 15.80 -33.99 8.81
CA SER A 627 16.48 -35.02 9.60
C SER A 627 18.01 -34.88 9.64
N ILE A 628 18.62 -35.44 10.69
CA ILE A 628 20.07 -35.57 10.86
C ILE A 628 20.44 -37.05 10.80
N GLY A 629 21.36 -37.43 9.91
CA GLY A 629 21.79 -38.82 9.72
C GLY A 629 22.60 -39.38 10.88
N ALA A 630 22.65 -40.71 10.98
CA ALA A 630 23.42 -41.43 12.01
C ALA A 630 24.90 -41.05 11.98
N GLN A 631 25.52 -40.93 13.17
CA GLN A 631 26.93 -40.57 13.35
C GLN A 631 27.39 -39.27 12.66
N ALA A 632 26.46 -38.39 12.24
CA ALA A 632 26.78 -37.21 11.42
C ALA A 632 27.90 -36.34 11.99
N PHE A 633 27.97 -36.20 13.31
CA PHE A 633 28.98 -35.42 14.04
C PHE A 633 29.76 -36.26 15.06
N SER A 634 29.68 -37.58 15.02
CA SER A 634 30.32 -38.44 16.02
C SER A 634 31.83 -38.18 16.13
N SER A 635 32.34 -38.04 17.35
CA SER A 635 33.75 -37.70 17.64
C SER A 635 34.24 -36.40 17.00
N SER A 636 33.34 -35.43 16.76
CA SER A 636 33.71 -34.09 16.29
C SER A 636 34.10 -33.14 17.44
N GLY A 637 34.69 -32.00 17.10
CA GLY A 637 35.12 -30.98 18.06
C GLY A 637 34.08 -29.89 18.36
N ILE A 638 32.83 -30.08 17.93
CA ILE A 638 31.78 -29.07 18.06
C ILE A 638 31.55 -28.74 19.54
N LYS A 639 31.42 -27.46 19.85
CA LYS A 639 31.21 -26.98 21.23
C LYS A 639 29.76 -26.73 21.57
N PHE A 640 28.98 -26.32 20.57
CA PHE A 640 27.58 -26.01 20.70
C PHE A 640 26.89 -26.35 19.38
N ILE A 641 25.65 -26.83 19.44
CA ILE A 641 24.84 -27.06 18.24
C ILE A 641 23.37 -26.76 18.49
N GLU A 642 22.76 -26.06 17.54
CA GLU A 642 21.34 -25.80 17.50
C GLU A 642 20.71 -26.66 16.41
N ILE A 643 19.78 -27.53 16.80
CA ILE A 643 19.00 -28.37 15.91
C ILE A 643 17.80 -27.53 15.41
N PRO A 644 17.66 -27.28 14.09
CA PRO A 644 16.59 -26.43 13.57
C PRO A 644 15.20 -26.96 13.87
N ASP A 645 14.23 -26.04 14.00
CA ASP A 645 12.83 -26.35 14.28
C ASP A 645 12.17 -27.30 13.28
N ASN A 646 12.66 -27.39 12.03
CA ASN A 646 12.07 -28.27 11.02
C ASN A 646 12.54 -29.74 11.12
N VAL A 647 13.53 -30.04 11.96
CA VAL A 647 14.06 -31.39 12.14
C VAL A 647 13.05 -32.25 12.88
N THR A 648 12.74 -33.42 12.32
CA THR A 648 11.80 -34.39 12.89
C THR A 648 12.48 -35.64 13.45
N SER A 649 13.69 -35.97 12.98
CA SER A 649 14.45 -37.13 13.46
C SER A 649 15.96 -36.89 13.52
N VAL A 650 16.60 -37.46 14.54
CA VAL A 650 18.04 -37.47 14.75
C VAL A 650 18.51 -38.93 14.83
N GLY A 651 19.36 -39.34 13.88
CA GLY A 651 19.83 -40.72 13.76
C GLY A 651 20.84 -41.14 14.83
N GLY A 652 21.02 -42.44 15.00
CA GLY A 652 21.80 -43.01 16.10
C GLY A 652 23.24 -42.51 16.15
N ASP A 653 23.76 -42.31 17.36
CA ASP A 653 25.11 -41.81 17.63
C ASP A 653 25.45 -40.47 16.96
N ALA A 654 24.45 -39.65 16.56
CA ALA A 654 24.69 -38.42 15.77
C ALA A 654 25.72 -37.49 16.41
N PHE A 655 25.72 -37.36 17.74
CA PHE A 655 26.67 -36.55 18.51
C PHE A 655 27.53 -37.38 19.48
N ALA A 656 27.57 -38.72 19.32
CA ALA A 656 28.32 -39.60 20.20
C ALA A 656 29.81 -39.22 20.24
N TYR A 657 30.38 -39.20 21.44
CA TYR A 657 31.79 -38.89 21.70
C TYR A 657 32.25 -37.46 21.31
N CYS A 658 31.33 -36.50 21.17
CA CYS A 658 31.68 -35.07 21.03
C CYS A 658 32.15 -34.50 22.38
N SER A 659 33.39 -34.79 22.78
CA SER A 659 33.91 -34.46 24.12
C SER A 659 34.01 -32.96 24.42
N SER A 660 33.88 -32.10 23.39
CA SER A 660 33.92 -30.63 23.53
C SER A 660 32.53 -29.99 23.58
N LEU A 661 31.45 -30.75 23.38
CA LEU A 661 30.08 -30.26 23.30
C LEU A 661 29.57 -29.90 24.70
N THR A 662 29.31 -28.61 24.94
CA THR A 662 28.85 -28.07 26.23
C THR A 662 27.37 -27.72 26.25
N GLY A 663 26.72 -27.62 25.09
CA GLY A 663 25.29 -27.30 24.99
C GLY A 663 24.68 -27.72 23.66
N VAL A 664 23.41 -28.12 23.72
CA VAL A 664 22.58 -28.45 22.56
C VAL A 664 21.23 -27.76 22.72
N ILE A 665 20.77 -27.06 21.69
CA ILE A 665 19.37 -26.64 21.58
C ILE A 665 18.65 -27.61 20.66
N ILE A 666 17.54 -28.18 21.14
CA ILE A 666 16.72 -29.14 20.39
C ILE A 666 15.54 -28.39 19.78
N GLY A 667 15.41 -28.44 18.45
CA GLY A 667 14.31 -27.82 17.72
C GLY A 667 12.94 -28.38 18.11
N LYS A 668 11.91 -27.52 18.06
CA LYS A 668 10.59 -27.81 18.64
C LYS A 668 9.86 -29.02 18.03
N ASN A 669 10.20 -29.43 16.81
CA ASN A 669 9.51 -30.50 16.10
C ASN A 669 10.27 -31.83 16.07
N VAL A 670 11.35 -31.99 16.84
CA VAL A 670 12.08 -33.26 16.93
C VAL A 670 11.18 -34.32 17.59
N LYS A 671 10.85 -35.37 16.85
CA LYS A 671 9.95 -36.46 17.30
C LYS A 671 10.71 -37.69 17.77
N THR A 672 11.84 -37.99 17.13
CA THR A 672 12.65 -39.19 17.42
C THR A 672 14.13 -38.87 17.51
N MET A 673 14.79 -39.40 18.54
CA MET A 673 16.24 -39.46 18.68
C MET A 673 16.62 -40.92 18.91
N ASP A 674 17.41 -41.47 18.00
CA ASP A 674 17.81 -42.88 18.06
C ASP A 674 18.88 -43.11 19.14
N GLN A 675 19.26 -44.37 19.39
CA GLN A 675 20.21 -44.74 20.43
C GLN A 675 21.55 -43.99 20.28
N GLY A 676 22.08 -43.46 21.39
CA GLY A 676 23.43 -42.88 21.48
C GLY A 676 23.58 -41.41 21.01
N VAL A 677 22.46 -40.73 20.71
CA VAL A 677 22.42 -39.30 20.36
C VAL A 677 22.92 -38.42 21.49
#